data_AF-V2YK16-F1
#
_entry.id   AF-V2YK16-F1
#
_cell.length_a   1.000
_cell.length_b   1.000
_cell.length_c   1.000
_cell.angle_alpha   90.00
_cell.angle_beta   90.00
_cell.angle_gamma   90.00
#
_symmetry.space_group_name_H-M   'P 1'
#
loop_
_entity.id
_entity.type
_entity.pdbx_description
1 polymer ?
#
loop_
_entity_poly.entity_id
_entity_poly.type
_entity_poly.pdbx_seq_one_letter_code
_entity_poly.pdbx_strand_id
1 'polypeptide(L)'
;MAHQSQPSDHIYNRIPLEQHPPSPGPGSTFQNPHSRFAGQALYQDGSYATSHQSMPSIGGNSEYSASVYALNDTRDNPSLSGHYRDDPNGHDVAMSPMGRSKWMDEKEAAYASPKAKTNHKLKIIAVIVAGALVIIAIIVGVYFALSKKDSKDGNASKGTSSDASTGKNSNSNGNGNDKSGVVLAVTGGDGSEVTLEDGTTFKYSNPHGGHWYYDPNEPFNNGAKAQSWSPALNETFNYGVDRIRGVNVGGWLTIEPVSHPSAPALFEKYATSVPTPVDEYTLHMAVAADTANGGLAQIEEHYKTFITEKDFAEIAGAGLNYVRIPLPYWAIDVRENEPFLPKTAWKYFLKAIGWARKYGLRINLDLHAVPGSQNGWNHSGKLGDVNWLMGPMGLANAQRTLDYIRILAEFIAQPQYRDVITMFGIINEPRESYSGAEQIEAFYAEAYRIIREITGIGQGAWISYHDAFRPRSDWAGFMANADRIMLDDHPYIAFGGQDNRGWGAKVDQVCGWSADVKTSMSAFGMTAAGEFSLAINDCGLWVTGVGDGTRYEGDYKPDPSFPRIGSCTQWTDWTKFDAATKAEMKQFAMASFDALQNFFFWTWKIGDSINSGKVESPAWSYKLGLEQGWMPLDPREANGVCGDTAPFNRSIPHGNGNANLARYPWPPATIRSAGPANRVPTYTATGVVPTLAGATLTVSGVTPTKTIDIGNGWANPQDQAGMMVPVAGCSYLDPWVGTRASVPTPLCPGVRRDIEAHESEPTPPPL
;
A
#
# COMPACT_ATOMS: atom_id res chain seq x y z
N MET A 1 1.10 54.29 -18.22
CA MET A 1 1.03 55.16 -19.42
C MET A 1 0.06 54.50 -20.39
N ALA A 2 -0.91 55.13 -21.06
CA ALA A 2 -1.52 56.47 -20.93
C ALA A 2 -2.82 56.48 -21.79
N HIS A 3 -3.93 57.15 -21.46
CA HIS A 3 -4.33 57.85 -20.22
C HIS A 3 -5.87 57.78 -20.03
N GLN A 4 -6.40 58.51 -19.05
CA GLN A 4 -7.81 58.55 -18.64
C GLN A 4 -8.70 59.49 -19.49
N SER A 5 -10.02 59.34 -19.40
CA SER A 5 -10.98 60.47 -19.47
C SER A 5 -12.26 60.27 -18.63
N GLN A 6 -12.40 61.12 -17.61
CA GLN A 6 -13.53 61.45 -16.72
C GLN A 6 -13.12 62.77 -15.99
N PRO A 7 -13.97 63.53 -15.27
CA PRO A 7 -15.25 63.17 -14.62
C PRO A 7 -16.39 64.24 -14.67
N SER A 8 -17.49 63.96 -13.93
CA SER A 8 -18.34 64.85 -13.07
C SER A 8 -18.89 66.21 -13.61
N ASP A 9 -19.89 66.89 -13.00
CA ASP A 9 -20.38 66.88 -11.60
C ASP A 9 -21.90 67.16 -11.39
N HIS A 10 -22.34 66.98 -10.13
CA HIS A 10 -23.70 67.25 -9.58
C HIS A 10 -23.98 68.78 -9.39
N ILE A 11 -25.05 69.32 -8.79
CA ILE A 11 -26.08 68.92 -7.78
C ILE A 11 -27.30 69.90 -7.91
N TYR A 12 -28.52 69.81 -7.35
CA TYR A 12 -29.15 69.16 -6.18
C TYR A 12 -30.59 68.67 -6.56
N ASN A 13 -31.80 68.89 -6.00
CA ASN A 13 -32.55 69.41 -4.81
C ASN A 13 -34.05 69.02 -5.07
N ARG A 14 -35.09 68.98 -4.21
CA ARG A 14 -35.42 68.76 -2.77
C ARG A 14 -37.00 68.72 -2.72
N ILE A 15 -37.82 68.29 -1.74
CA ILE A 15 -37.67 67.98 -0.30
C ILE A 15 -38.51 66.79 0.23
N PRO A 16 -39.88 66.77 0.19
CA PRO A 16 -40.61 66.54 1.45
C PRO A 16 -41.46 65.27 1.63
N LEU A 17 -41.36 64.70 2.86
CA LEU A 17 -42.42 64.26 3.82
C LEU A 17 -43.48 63.21 3.37
N GLU A 18 -43.85 62.16 4.14
CA GLU A 18 -43.47 61.77 5.54
C GLU A 18 -43.79 60.29 5.96
N GLN A 19 -43.01 59.76 6.93
CA GLN A 19 -43.26 58.70 7.96
C GLN A 19 -43.52 57.17 7.62
N HIS A 20 -43.52 56.33 8.67
CA HIS A 20 -43.36 54.83 8.76
C HIS A 20 -44.21 54.24 9.95
N PRO A 21 -44.09 52.95 10.37
CA PRO A 21 -44.42 51.63 9.76
C PRO A 21 -45.42 50.80 10.66
N PRO A 22 -45.81 49.50 10.42
CA PRO A 22 -44.98 48.29 10.70
C PRO A 22 -45.33 46.98 9.89
N SER A 23 -44.69 45.84 10.22
CA SER A 23 -45.00 44.42 9.84
C SER A 23 -46.27 43.87 10.56
N PRO A 24 -46.95 42.73 10.18
CA PRO A 24 -46.36 41.41 9.82
C PRO A 24 -47.18 40.43 8.91
N GLY A 25 -46.74 39.16 8.77
CA GLY A 25 -47.63 37.98 8.63
C GLY A 25 -47.73 37.28 7.25
N PRO A 26 -47.91 35.93 7.16
CA PRO A 26 -47.88 35.21 5.87
C PRO A 26 -49.13 34.36 5.48
N GLY A 27 -49.27 34.05 4.19
CA GLY A 27 -49.68 32.70 3.72
C GLY A 27 -50.90 32.55 2.79
N SER A 28 -50.69 32.16 1.52
CA SER A 28 -51.63 31.32 0.73
C SER A 28 -51.08 30.83 -0.65
N THR A 29 -50.91 29.51 -0.77
CA THR A 29 -51.15 28.60 -1.93
C THR A 29 -51.14 29.04 -3.42
N PHE A 30 -50.36 28.26 -4.22
CA PHE A 30 -50.60 27.75 -5.59
C PHE A 30 -50.84 28.68 -6.81
N GLN A 31 -49.93 28.59 -7.82
CA GLN A 31 -50.24 28.00 -9.14
C GLN A 31 -48.94 27.61 -9.92
N ASN A 32 -49.08 26.86 -11.03
CA ASN A 32 -48.00 26.10 -11.71
C ASN A 32 -48.14 26.14 -13.25
N PRO A 33 -47.05 26.03 -14.04
CA PRO A 33 -46.98 25.00 -15.10
C PRO A 33 -45.56 24.35 -15.24
N HIS A 34 -45.36 23.04 -15.46
CA HIS A 34 -45.81 22.12 -16.54
C HIS A 34 -45.26 22.46 -17.94
N SER A 35 -44.86 21.53 -18.83
CA SER A 35 -44.55 20.06 -18.80
C SER A 35 -43.80 19.69 -20.12
N ARG A 36 -43.36 18.47 -20.48
CA ARG A 36 -43.57 17.07 -19.97
C ARG A 36 -42.23 16.29 -20.02
N PHE A 37 -41.95 15.07 -20.55
CA PHE A 37 -42.64 14.03 -21.37
C PHE A 37 -42.15 12.63 -20.95
N ALA A 38 -43.03 11.62 -21.00
CA ALA A 38 -42.68 10.20 -20.92
C ALA A 38 -43.67 9.38 -21.77
N GLY A 39 -43.23 8.23 -22.31
CA GLY A 39 -44.04 7.36 -23.18
C GLY A 39 -45.00 6.43 -22.42
N GLN A 40 -46.04 5.96 -23.12
CA GLN A 40 -47.15 5.18 -22.55
C GLN A 40 -47.16 3.74 -23.10
N ALA A 41 -47.56 2.78 -22.27
CA ALA A 41 -47.96 1.44 -22.70
C ALA A 41 -49.49 1.29 -22.65
N LEU A 42 -50.06 0.50 -23.57
CA LEU A 42 -51.49 0.18 -23.66
C LEU A 42 -51.66 -1.28 -24.06
N TYR A 43 -52.49 -2.03 -23.32
CA TYR A 43 -53.30 -3.14 -23.82
C TYR A 43 -54.53 -3.31 -22.92
N GLN A 44 -55.56 -4.02 -23.42
CA GLN A 44 -56.95 -3.90 -22.98
C GLN A 44 -57.49 -5.11 -22.20
N ASP A 45 -58.49 -4.80 -21.37
CA ASP A 45 -59.72 -5.55 -21.03
C ASP A 45 -59.68 -6.99 -20.49
N GLY A 46 -60.59 -7.27 -19.54
CA GLY A 46 -60.97 -8.62 -19.12
C GLY A 46 -61.21 -8.76 -17.62
N SER A 47 -62.47 -8.72 -17.17
CA SER A 47 -62.85 -8.95 -15.77
C SER A 47 -64.04 -9.92 -15.64
N TYR A 48 -64.23 -10.42 -14.42
CA TYR A 48 -65.24 -11.41 -13.97
C TYR A 48 -65.07 -12.86 -14.48
N ALA A 49 -65.54 -13.90 -13.78
CA ALA A 49 -65.67 -14.12 -12.32
C ALA A 49 -66.02 -15.60 -12.07
N THR A 50 -65.35 -16.22 -11.09
CA THR A 50 -65.79 -17.29 -10.17
C THR A 50 -67.02 -18.16 -10.47
N SER A 51 -66.90 -19.47 -10.20
CA SER A 51 -67.95 -20.20 -9.48
C SER A 51 -67.36 -20.89 -8.24
N HIS A 52 -68.12 -20.93 -7.15
CA HIS A 52 -67.75 -21.51 -5.85
C HIS A 52 -68.58 -22.76 -5.56
N GLN A 53 -68.03 -23.70 -4.77
CA GLN A 53 -68.70 -24.45 -3.68
C GLN A 53 -67.69 -25.40 -3.00
N SER A 54 -67.77 -25.78 -1.70
CA SER A 54 -68.04 -25.01 -0.47
C SER A 54 -67.87 -25.89 0.78
N MET A 55 -67.12 -25.42 1.80
CA MET A 55 -67.23 -25.80 3.24
C MET A 55 -66.89 -27.26 3.68
N PRO A 56 -66.67 -27.56 5.00
CA PRO A 56 -66.04 -26.73 6.04
C PRO A 56 -65.15 -27.47 7.12
N SER A 57 -64.42 -26.65 7.90
CA SER A 57 -64.18 -26.74 9.37
C SER A 57 -62.92 -27.43 9.97
N ILE A 58 -62.36 -26.75 11.00
CA ILE A 58 -61.48 -27.19 12.12
C ILE A 58 -60.08 -27.73 11.74
N GLY A 59 -58.93 -27.29 12.29
CA GLY A 59 -58.58 -26.23 13.28
C GLY A 59 -57.57 -26.74 14.33
N GLY A 60 -56.53 -26.03 14.80
CA GLY A 60 -55.96 -24.71 14.48
C GLY A 60 -54.84 -24.28 15.48
N ASN A 61 -54.19 -23.11 15.29
CA ASN A 61 -53.30 -22.37 16.23
C ASN A 61 -51.93 -23.04 16.60
N SER A 62 -50.87 -22.38 17.09
CA SER A 62 -50.36 -20.98 17.21
C SER A 62 -48.85 -21.09 17.60
N GLU A 63 -47.88 -20.47 16.92
CA GLU A 63 -47.34 -19.09 17.03
C GLU A 63 -46.60 -18.73 18.35
N TYR A 64 -45.44 -18.05 18.21
CA TYR A 64 -44.53 -17.43 19.21
C TYR A 64 -43.93 -18.23 20.39
N SER A 65 -42.59 -18.26 20.47
CA SER A 65 -41.78 -17.36 21.34
C SER A 65 -40.32 -17.82 21.48
N ALA A 66 -39.44 -16.93 21.98
CA ALA A 66 -38.05 -17.22 22.33
C ALA A 66 -37.76 -16.79 23.79
N SER A 67 -36.87 -17.50 24.49
CA SER A 67 -36.25 -17.04 25.74
C SER A 67 -35.08 -17.93 26.17
N VAL A 68 -34.37 -17.52 27.24
CA VAL A 68 -33.08 -18.05 27.70
C VAL A 68 -33.21 -18.63 29.12
N TYR A 69 -32.26 -19.50 29.49
CA TYR A 69 -31.85 -19.94 30.86
C TYR A 69 -32.15 -21.38 31.30
N ALA A 70 -31.29 -21.79 32.24
CA ALA A 70 -31.21 -23.05 32.99
C ALA A 70 -30.86 -24.31 32.18
N LEU A 71 -30.04 -25.26 32.65
CA LEU A 71 -28.90 -25.36 33.59
C LEU A 71 -28.85 -26.85 33.98
N ASN A 72 -27.69 -27.47 33.75
CA ASN A 72 -27.11 -28.52 34.61
C ASN A 72 -28.00 -29.71 35.05
N ASP A 73 -27.75 -30.88 34.44
CA ASP A 73 -27.62 -32.12 35.22
C ASP A 73 -26.36 -32.89 34.78
N THR A 74 -26.02 -33.93 35.53
CA THR A 74 -24.68 -34.51 35.71
C THR A 74 -24.70 -36.04 35.60
N ARG A 75 -23.51 -36.65 35.72
CA ARG A 75 -23.18 -38.11 35.73
C ARG A 75 -22.84 -38.71 34.36
N ASP A 76 -22.05 -39.77 34.28
CA ASP A 76 -20.80 -40.15 34.99
C ASP A 76 -20.33 -41.51 34.42
N ASN A 77 -19.08 -41.59 33.95
CA ASN A 77 -18.28 -42.82 33.84
C ASN A 77 -18.80 -44.02 32.96
N PRO A 78 -17.96 -45.04 32.70
CA PRO A 78 -16.52 -44.97 32.43
C PRO A 78 -16.06 -45.81 31.20
N SER A 79 -14.86 -45.47 30.69
CA SER A 79 -13.84 -46.37 30.09
C SER A 79 -14.23 -47.58 29.21
N LEU A 80 -13.58 -47.68 28.04
CA LEU A 80 -12.60 -48.76 27.79
C LEU A 80 -11.68 -48.46 26.60
N SER A 81 -10.49 -49.06 26.60
CA SER A 81 -9.40 -48.83 25.65
C SER A 81 -9.37 -49.87 24.52
N GLY A 82 -9.06 -49.45 23.29
CA GLY A 82 -8.79 -50.31 22.13
C GLY A 82 -7.64 -49.77 21.28
N HIS A 83 -6.95 -50.64 20.54
CA HIS A 83 -5.70 -50.30 19.84
C HIS A 83 -5.89 -50.06 18.32
N TYR A 84 -5.12 -49.09 17.80
CA TYR A 84 -4.24 -49.20 16.60
C TYR A 84 -4.42 -50.51 15.78
N ARG A 85 -4.70 -50.52 14.47
CA ARG A 85 -4.00 -49.77 13.39
C ARG A 85 -4.68 -49.95 12.00
N ASP A 86 -4.27 -49.12 11.02
CA ASP A 86 -4.29 -49.27 9.54
C ASP A 86 -5.64 -49.57 8.81
N ASP A 87 -6.16 -48.56 8.10
CA ASP A 87 -6.78 -48.69 6.77
C ASP A 87 -6.38 -47.48 5.88
N PRO A 88 -5.68 -47.67 4.75
CA PRO A 88 -5.15 -46.57 3.94
C PRO A 88 -6.04 -46.19 2.74
N ASN A 89 -7.31 -45.80 2.96
CA ASN A 89 -8.08 -44.92 2.06
C ASN A 89 -9.40 -44.45 2.69
N GLY A 90 -9.48 -43.17 3.07
CA GLY A 90 -10.72 -42.55 3.56
C GLY A 90 -10.66 -41.02 3.45
N HIS A 91 -11.54 -40.45 2.62
CA HIS A 91 -11.74 -38.99 2.57
C HIS A 91 -12.77 -38.59 3.64
N ASP A 92 -12.41 -37.66 4.51
CA ASP A 92 -13.38 -36.80 5.20
C ASP A 92 -12.73 -35.47 5.59
N VAL A 93 -13.54 -34.42 5.74
CA VAL A 93 -13.10 -33.04 5.95
C VAL A 93 -13.78 -32.44 7.19
N ALA A 94 -13.09 -31.53 7.89
CA ALA A 94 -13.46 -30.89 9.16
C ALA A 94 -13.42 -31.85 10.37
N MET A 95 -12.82 -31.48 11.50
CA MET A 95 -13.20 -30.31 12.31
C MET A 95 -12.01 -29.47 12.76
N SER A 96 -12.21 -28.15 12.79
CA SER A 96 -11.29 -27.18 13.41
C SER A 96 -11.86 -26.69 14.75
N PRO A 97 -11.07 -26.68 15.84
CA PRO A 97 -11.37 -25.91 17.03
C PRO A 97 -10.28 -24.85 17.33
N MET A 98 -10.68 -23.58 17.30
CA MET A 98 -9.97 -22.39 17.83
C MET A 98 -8.63 -21.97 17.17
N GLY A 99 -8.68 -20.81 16.50
CA GLY A 99 -7.66 -19.77 16.72
C GLY A 99 -6.45 -19.70 15.78
N ARG A 100 -6.30 -20.58 14.79
CA ARG A 100 -5.29 -20.43 13.73
C ARG A 100 -5.86 -20.85 12.38
N SER A 101 -5.70 -19.99 11.37
CA SER A 101 -5.80 -20.41 9.98
C SER A 101 -4.59 -21.29 9.64
N LYS A 102 -4.79 -22.36 8.88
CA LYS A 102 -3.69 -23.26 8.44
C LYS A 102 -2.61 -22.48 7.67
N TRP A 103 -3.07 -21.53 6.87
CA TRP A 103 -2.29 -20.51 6.16
C TRP A 103 -1.34 -19.73 7.08
N MET A 104 -1.77 -19.40 8.30
CA MET A 104 -0.90 -18.70 9.25
C MET A 104 0.26 -19.57 9.68
N ASP A 105 0.05 -20.78 10.22
CA ASP A 105 1.15 -21.70 10.56
C ASP A 105 2.12 -21.90 9.38
N GLU A 106 1.58 -21.99 8.16
CA GLU A 106 2.32 -22.11 6.92
C GLU A 106 3.19 -20.87 6.58
N LYS A 107 2.71 -19.64 6.80
CA LYS A 107 3.49 -18.39 6.59
C LYS A 107 4.36 -18.01 7.80
N GLU A 108 3.97 -18.35 9.04
CA GLU A 108 4.80 -18.19 10.24
C GLU A 108 6.09 -19.00 10.09
N ALA A 109 6.00 -20.20 9.49
CA ALA A 109 7.13 -21.04 9.19
C ALA A 109 8.16 -20.34 8.29
N ALA A 110 7.75 -19.65 7.21
CA ALA A 110 8.64 -18.99 6.21
C ALA A 110 9.59 -17.93 6.81
N TYR A 111 9.16 -17.23 7.85
CA TYR A 111 9.91 -16.08 8.37
C TYR A 111 10.31 -16.23 9.84
N ALA A 112 10.30 -17.46 10.36
CA ALA A 112 10.80 -17.74 11.71
C ALA A 112 12.25 -17.26 11.86
N SER A 113 12.48 -16.37 12.83
CA SER A 113 13.77 -15.69 13.03
C SER A 113 14.85 -16.66 13.57
N PRO A 114 16.14 -16.49 13.21
CA PRO A 114 17.20 -17.35 13.72
C PRO A 114 17.31 -17.31 15.25
N LYS A 115 17.13 -18.46 15.91
CA LYS A 115 17.42 -18.59 17.36
C LYS A 115 18.90 -18.27 17.60
N ALA A 116 19.16 -17.20 18.35
CA ALA A 116 20.49 -16.63 18.54
C ALA A 116 21.51 -17.66 19.07
N LYS A 117 22.39 -18.14 18.18
CA LYS A 117 23.52 -19.00 18.55
C LYS A 117 24.60 -18.14 19.21
N THR A 118 24.91 -18.43 20.47
CA THR A 118 25.91 -17.70 21.26
C THR A 118 27.32 -17.97 20.72
N ASN A 119 27.78 -17.12 19.79
CA ASN A 119 29.03 -17.29 19.07
C ASN A 119 30.28 -16.96 19.93
N HIS A 120 30.60 -17.83 20.89
CA HIS A 120 31.80 -17.76 21.73
C HIS A 120 33.11 -17.65 20.91
N LYS A 121 33.14 -18.20 19.68
CA LYS A 121 34.29 -18.11 18.76
C LYS A 121 34.61 -16.67 18.33
N LEU A 122 33.60 -15.79 18.16
CA LEU A 122 33.84 -14.40 17.75
C LEU A 122 34.61 -13.61 18.82
N LYS A 123 34.31 -13.85 20.11
CA LYS A 123 35.00 -13.20 21.23
C LYS A 123 36.48 -13.57 21.29
N ILE A 124 36.84 -14.81 20.94
CA ILE A 124 38.23 -15.28 20.87
C ILE A 124 38.97 -14.59 19.71
N ILE A 125 38.34 -14.50 18.52
CA ILE A 125 38.92 -13.82 17.36
C ILE A 125 39.14 -12.33 17.64
N ALA A 126 38.18 -11.64 18.28
CA ALA A 126 38.32 -10.24 18.66
C ALA A 126 39.51 -9.98 19.59
N VAL A 127 39.76 -10.86 20.57
CA VAL A 127 40.93 -10.77 21.47
C VAL A 127 42.25 -10.96 20.70
N ILE A 128 42.29 -11.90 19.74
CA ILE A 128 43.48 -12.13 18.90
C ILE A 128 43.78 -10.91 18.01
N VAL A 129 42.75 -10.32 17.38
CA VAL A 129 42.90 -9.12 16.54
C VAL A 129 43.35 -7.91 17.38
N ALA A 130 42.79 -7.72 18.58
CA ALA A 130 43.23 -6.66 19.50
C ALA A 130 44.72 -6.83 19.89
N GLY A 131 45.17 -8.06 20.17
CA GLY A 131 46.58 -8.35 20.43
C GLY A 131 47.49 -8.04 19.24
N ALA A 132 47.07 -8.39 18.02
CA ALA A 132 47.83 -8.08 16.81
C ALA A 132 47.96 -6.57 16.56
N LEU A 133 46.88 -5.79 16.78
CA LEU A 133 46.89 -4.34 16.62
C LEU A 133 47.82 -3.65 17.63
N VAL A 134 47.89 -4.12 18.88
CA VAL A 134 48.84 -3.63 19.90
C VAL A 134 50.29 -3.89 19.46
N ILE A 135 50.58 -5.07 18.90
CA ILE A 135 51.92 -5.40 18.38
C ILE A 135 52.30 -4.48 17.20
N ILE A 136 51.37 -4.23 16.27
CA ILE A 136 51.59 -3.31 15.14
C ILE A 136 51.85 -1.88 15.64
N ALA A 137 51.09 -1.39 16.63
CA ALA A 137 51.28 -0.07 17.21
C ALA A 137 52.68 0.10 17.85
N ILE A 138 53.19 -0.95 18.52
CA ILE A 138 54.55 -0.97 19.09
C ILE A 138 55.61 -0.90 17.98
N ILE A 139 55.45 -1.67 16.90
CA ILE A 139 56.40 -1.68 15.76
C ILE A 139 56.43 -0.30 15.07
N VAL A 140 55.28 0.30 14.82
CA VAL A 140 55.17 1.64 14.22
C VAL A 140 55.77 2.72 15.14
N GLY A 141 55.52 2.63 16.45
CA GLY A 141 56.10 3.54 17.44
C GLY A 141 57.64 3.50 17.50
N VAL A 142 58.25 2.33 17.31
CA VAL A 142 59.71 2.19 17.22
C VAL A 142 60.26 2.74 15.90
N TYR A 143 59.56 2.53 14.78
CA TYR A 143 60.00 3.00 13.46
C TYR A 143 60.12 4.54 13.38
N PHE A 144 59.12 5.26 13.88
CA PHE A 144 59.12 6.73 13.83
C PHE A 144 60.03 7.41 14.88
N ALA A 145 60.65 6.65 15.80
CA ALA A 145 61.54 7.20 16.82
C ALA A 145 62.97 7.52 16.31
N LEU A 146 63.35 7.06 15.11
CA LEU A 146 64.75 7.02 14.65
C LEU A 146 65.05 7.72 13.31
N SER A 147 64.26 8.74 12.92
CA SER A 147 64.62 9.60 11.78
C SER A 147 64.20 11.05 11.98
N LYS A 148 65.20 11.95 12.04
CA LYS A 148 65.00 13.38 12.29
C LYS A 148 66.17 14.19 11.70
N LYS A 149 65.89 15.01 10.68
CA LYS A 149 66.61 16.23 10.23
C LYS A 149 65.83 16.83 9.05
N ASP A 150 65.36 18.08 9.15
CA ASP A 150 66.01 19.34 8.72
C ASP A 150 65.90 19.54 7.19
N SER A 151 65.49 20.68 6.61
CA SER A 151 65.04 22.00 7.12
C SER A 151 64.48 22.86 5.94
N LYS A 152 63.58 23.83 6.22
CA LYS A 152 63.50 25.21 5.61
C LYS A 152 63.44 25.39 4.07
N ASP A 153 63.20 26.54 3.42
CA ASP A 153 62.47 27.83 3.58
C ASP A 153 62.39 28.42 2.13
N GLY A 154 61.52 29.35 1.68
CA GLY A 154 60.34 29.99 2.27
C GLY A 154 59.91 31.27 1.50
N ASN A 155 58.68 31.30 0.95
CA ASN A 155 57.92 32.47 0.41
C ASN A 155 58.29 33.10 -0.97
N ALA A 156 57.27 33.70 -1.63
CA ALA A 156 57.27 34.73 -2.71
C ALA A 156 57.91 34.42 -4.10
N SER A 157 57.52 35.06 -5.24
CA SER A 157 56.29 35.79 -5.65
C SER A 157 56.29 36.15 -7.16
N LYS A 158 55.10 36.34 -7.78
CA LYS A 158 54.76 37.17 -8.99
C LYS A 158 55.60 37.05 -10.31
N GLY A 159 54.91 36.95 -11.45
CA GLY A 159 55.49 37.30 -12.77
C GLY A 159 54.57 37.06 -13.99
N THR A 160 54.13 38.13 -14.66
CA THR A 160 53.52 38.14 -16.01
C THR A 160 54.62 38.21 -17.10
N SER A 161 54.44 38.08 -18.44
CA SER A 161 53.29 38.21 -19.38
C SER A 161 53.61 37.54 -20.75
N SER A 162 52.63 37.50 -21.69
CA SER A 162 52.77 37.62 -23.18
C SER A 162 53.64 36.61 -23.97
N ASP A 163 53.41 36.27 -25.25
CA ASP A 163 52.33 36.49 -26.23
C ASP A 163 52.48 35.40 -27.34
N ALA A 164 51.43 34.70 -27.80
CA ALA A 164 50.50 35.03 -28.89
C ALA A 164 50.92 34.56 -30.32
N SER A 165 49.95 34.57 -31.26
CA SER A 165 50.00 34.21 -32.69
C SER A 165 49.97 32.72 -33.07
N THR A 166 49.35 32.28 -34.18
CA THR A 166 48.18 32.78 -34.97
C THR A 166 47.64 31.66 -35.88
N GLY A 167 46.33 31.62 -36.16
CA GLY A 167 45.77 30.76 -37.21
C GLY A 167 44.26 30.98 -37.41
N LYS A 168 43.85 31.56 -38.53
CA LYS A 168 42.43 31.89 -38.83
C LYS A 168 41.76 30.77 -39.62
N ASN A 169 40.45 30.58 -39.42
CA ASN A 169 39.52 30.64 -40.56
C ASN A 169 38.14 31.21 -40.14
N SER A 170 37.20 31.34 -41.09
CA SER A 170 36.22 32.43 -41.11
C SER A 170 34.74 32.07 -40.87
N ASN A 171 33.96 33.13 -40.60
CA ASN A 171 32.52 33.22 -40.36
C ASN A 171 31.61 32.21 -41.10
N SER A 172 30.56 31.79 -40.39
CA SER A 172 29.19 32.06 -40.84
C SER A 172 28.39 32.66 -39.68
N ASN A 173 27.51 33.65 -39.96
CA ASN A 173 26.86 34.45 -38.91
C ASN A 173 25.39 34.05 -38.74
N GLY A 174 25.14 32.95 -38.03
CA GLY A 174 23.80 32.43 -37.76
C GLY A 174 23.16 33.07 -36.53
N ASN A 175 22.55 34.25 -36.67
CA ASN A 175 21.90 34.97 -35.57
C ASN A 175 20.50 34.40 -35.23
N GLY A 176 20.46 33.13 -34.83
CA GLY A 176 19.23 32.40 -34.47
C GLY A 176 18.90 32.51 -32.97
N ASN A 177 18.49 33.70 -32.51
CA ASN A 177 18.10 33.92 -31.11
C ASN A 177 16.62 33.59 -30.86
N ASP A 178 16.15 32.46 -31.40
CA ASP A 178 14.79 31.95 -31.19
C ASP A 178 14.75 30.96 -30.03
N LYS A 179 14.36 31.46 -28.85
CA LYS A 179 13.83 30.59 -27.78
C LYS A 179 12.38 30.22 -28.08
N SER A 180 12.16 29.50 -29.18
CA SER A 180 10.88 28.85 -29.43
C SER A 180 10.67 27.79 -28.35
N GLY A 181 9.68 27.99 -27.49
CA GLY A 181 9.35 27.05 -26.41
C GLY A 181 8.85 25.73 -26.99
N VAL A 182 9.21 24.60 -26.36
CA VAL A 182 8.76 23.29 -26.84
C VAL A 182 7.25 23.17 -26.62
N VAL A 183 6.49 23.09 -27.71
CA VAL A 183 5.05 22.83 -27.68
C VAL A 183 4.84 21.33 -27.55
N LEU A 184 4.52 20.88 -26.34
CA LEU A 184 4.18 19.47 -26.09
C LEU A 184 2.82 19.12 -26.72
N ALA A 185 2.68 17.86 -27.14
CA ALA A 185 1.35 17.27 -27.29
C ALA A 185 0.71 17.15 -25.89
N VAL A 186 -0.56 17.55 -25.78
CA VAL A 186 -1.31 17.55 -24.50
C VAL A 186 -2.08 16.25 -24.28
N THR A 187 -2.39 15.50 -25.33
CA THR A 187 -3.12 14.23 -25.24
C THR A 187 -2.85 13.34 -26.45
N GLY A 188 -3.02 12.03 -26.30
CA GLY A 188 -2.89 11.07 -27.38
C GLY A 188 -3.48 9.69 -27.04
N GLY A 189 -3.92 8.98 -28.07
CA GLY A 189 -4.36 7.58 -28.00
C GLY A 189 -3.25 6.62 -28.42
N ASP A 190 -3.62 5.39 -28.79
CA ASP A 190 -2.68 4.36 -29.27
C ASP A 190 -1.75 4.85 -30.40
N GLY A 191 -0.49 4.44 -30.37
CA GLY A 191 0.53 4.80 -31.35
C GLY A 191 1.04 6.25 -31.31
N SER A 192 0.48 7.12 -30.46
CA SER A 192 0.92 8.50 -30.28
C SER A 192 2.31 8.59 -29.63
N GLU A 193 3.00 9.72 -29.83
CA GLU A 193 4.27 10.00 -29.17
C GLU A 193 4.04 10.74 -27.85
N VAL A 194 4.73 10.30 -26.79
CA VAL A 194 4.73 10.91 -25.46
C VAL A 194 6.12 11.47 -25.16
N THR A 195 6.16 12.72 -24.71
CA THR A 195 7.38 13.32 -24.14
C THR A 195 7.49 13.04 -22.64
N LEU A 196 8.68 12.69 -22.19
CA LEU A 196 9.07 12.50 -20.79
C LEU A 196 9.64 13.81 -20.19
N GLU A 197 9.78 13.84 -18.86
CA GLU A 197 10.33 14.97 -18.08
C GLU A 197 11.71 15.44 -18.54
N ASP A 198 12.58 14.54 -19.00
CA ASP A 198 13.92 14.85 -19.51
C ASP A 198 13.93 15.39 -20.95
N GLY A 199 12.79 15.36 -21.64
CA GLY A 199 12.63 15.76 -23.04
C GLY A 199 12.80 14.62 -24.06
N THR A 200 13.08 13.39 -23.62
CA THR A 200 13.07 12.21 -24.50
C THR A 200 11.63 11.78 -24.83
N THR A 201 11.45 10.95 -25.86
CA THR A 201 10.12 10.48 -26.29
C THR A 201 10.03 8.95 -26.39
N PHE A 202 8.80 8.44 -26.25
CA PHE A 202 8.46 7.06 -26.57
C PHE A 202 7.07 6.98 -27.22
N LYS A 203 6.77 5.87 -27.90
CA LYS A 203 5.42 5.62 -28.43
C LYS A 203 4.53 4.99 -27.37
N TYR A 204 3.37 5.59 -27.13
CA TYR A 204 2.31 4.99 -26.33
C TYR A 204 1.69 3.80 -27.06
N SER A 205 1.38 2.74 -26.31
CA SER A 205 0.77 1.51 -26.82
C SER A 205 -0.38 1.13 -25.90
N ASN A 206 -1.62 1.27 -26.38
CA ASN A 206 -2.84 0.97 -25.64
C ASN A 206 -3.95 0.52 -26.61
N PRO A 207 -4.01 -0.78 -26.94
CA PRO A 207 -4.99 -1.33 -27.88
C PRO A 207 -6.44 -1.34 -27.32
N HIS A 208 -6.64 -0.86 -26.09
CA HIS A 208 -7.90 -0.90 -25.36
C HIS A 208 -8.71 0.40 -25.45
N GLY A 209 -8.28 1.34 -26.30
CA GLY A 209 -8.97 2.61 -26.53
C GLY A 209 -8.86 3.59 -25.36
N GLY A 210 -7.79 3.50 -24.59
CA GLY A 210 -7.42 4.54 -23.62
C GLY A 210 -6.64 5.70 -24.26
N HIS A 211 -6.58 6.83 -23.57
CA HIS A 211 -5.83 8.02 -23.98
C HIS A 211 -5.16 8.68 -22.76
N TRP A 212 -3.94 9.18 -22.97
CA TRP A 212 -3.20 9.93 -21.96
C TRP A 212 -3.53 11.43 -22.05
N TYR A 213 -3.32 12.17 -20.96
CA TYR A 213 -3.47 13.63 -20.90
C TYR A 213 -2.40 14.27 -20.00
N TYR A 214 -1.73 15.32 -20.47
CA TYR A 214 -0.83 16.15 -19.67
C TYR A 214 -0.63 17.55 -20.29
N ASP A 215 -1.12 18.60 -19.63
CA ASP A 215 -0.76 19.99 -19.94
C ASP A 215 0.14 20.54 -18.81
N PRO A 216 1.37 21.02 -19.08
CA PRO A 216 2.20 21.72 -18.10
C PRO A 216 1.53 22.91 -17.40
N ASN A 217 0.47 23.50 -17.99
CA ASN A 217 -0.33 24.59 -17.43
C ASN A 217 -1.57 24.10 -16.66
N GLU A 218 -1.97 22.85 -16.81
CA GLU A 218 -3.08 22.21 -16.08
C GLU A 218 -2.70 20.78 -15.62
N PRO A 219 -1.58 20.58 -14.90
CA PRO A 219 -1.03 19.25 -14.64
C PRO A 219 -1.83 18.44 -13.61
N PHE A 220 -2.85 19.03 -12.97
CA PHE A 220 -3.82 18.34 -12.12
C PHE A 220 -5.15 18.04 -12.83
N ASN A 221 -5.20 18.13 -14.16
CA ASN A 221 -6.36 17.71 -14.95
C ASN A 221 -6.61 16.20 -14.81
N ASN A 222 -7.88 15.79 -14.81
CA ASN A 222 -8.36 14.41 -14.63
C ASN A 222 -8.83 13.75 -15.94
N GLY A 223 -8.59 14.39 -17.10
CA GLY A 223 -9.17 13.99 -18.39
C GLY A 223 -8.59 12.75 -19.07
N ALA A 224 -7.56 12.10 -18.50
CA ALA A 224 -7.00 10.85 -19.02
C ALA A 224 -7.90 9.63 -18.73
N LYS A 225 -7.84 8.61 -19.59
CA LYS A 225 -8.67 7.41 -19.48
C LYS A 225 -7.86 6.16 -19.82
N ALA A 226 -7.67 5.25 -18.85
CA ALA A 226 -6.78 4.10 -19.02
C ALA A 226 -7.27 3.10 -20.09
N GLN A 227 -8.58 2.85 -20.18
CA GLN A 227 -9.20 2.05 -21.25
C GLN A 227 -10.60 2.59 -21.56
N SER A 228 -11.10 2.29 -22.77
CA SER A 228 -12.44 2.68 -23.21
C SER A 228 -13.57 2.29 -22.24
N TRP A 229 -13.43 1.17 -21.52
CA TRP A 229 -14.40 0.63 -20.56
C TRP A 229 -14.17 1.04 -19.10
N SER A 230 -13.03 1.64 -18.75
CA SER A 230 -12.71 2.05 -17.37
C SER A 230 -13.04 3.53 -17.22
N PRO A 231 -13.82 3.98 -16.21
CA PRO A 231 -14.12 5.40 -16.01
C PRO A 231 -12.84 6.26 -15.98
N ALA A 232 -12.83 7.39 -16.69
CA ALA A 232 -11.76 8.40 -16.62
C ALA A 232 -11.63 8.96 -15.19
N LEU A 233 -10.54 9.67 -14.86
CA LEU A 233 -10.31 10.10 -13.47
C LEU A 233 -11.31 11.18 -12.99
N ASN A 234 -11.98 11.87 -13.90
CA ASN A 234 -13.10 12.78 -13.63
C ASN A 234 -14.48 12.09 -13.67
N GLU A 235 -14.54 10.79 -13.96
CA GLU A 235 -15.77 9.98 -13.96
C GLU A 235 -15.84 9.13 -12.67
N THR A 236 -17.05 8.96 -12.12
CA THR A 236 -17.28 8.16 -10.92
C THR A 236 -16.93 6.69 -11.17
N PHE A 237 -16.07 6.12 -10.32
CA PHE A 237 -15.79 4.69 -10.28
C PHE A 237 -16.78 4.00 -9.32
N ASN A 238 -17.60 3.09 -9.84
CA ASN A 238 -18.74 2.51 -9.13
C ASN A 238 -18.32 1.18 -8.47
N TYR A 239 -17.67 1.27 -7.31
CA TYR A 239 -17.16 0.13 -6.54
C TYR A 239 -18.23 -0.97 -6.38
N GLY A 240 -17.87 -2.20 -6.79
CA GLY A 240 -18.77 -3.36 -6.83
C GLY A 240 -19.48 -3.60 -8.18
N VAL A 241 -19.41 -2.64 -9.10
CA VAL A 241 -19.83 -2.76 -10.51
C VAL A 241 -18.61 -2.62 -11.42
N ASP A 242 -17.90 -1.49 -11.31
CA ASP A 242 -16.62 -1.28 -11.98
C ASP A 242 -15.54 -2.16 -11.33
N ARG A 243 -14.81 -2.90 -12.16
CA ARG A 243 -13.78 -3.86 -11.73
C ARG A 243 -12.43 -3.22 -11.54
N ILE A 244 -11.83 -3.44 -10.38
CA ILE A 244 -10.43 -3.12 -10.12
C ILE A 244 -9.58 -4.20 -10.78
N ARG A 245 -8.82 -3.81 -11.81
CA ARG A 245 -7.80 -4.64 -12.45
C ARG A 245 -6.48 -3.91 -12.29
N GLY A 246 -5.71 -4.28 -11.28
CA GLY A 246 -4.47 -3.61 -10.93
C GLY A 246 -3.25 -4.53 -10.91
N VAL A 247 -2.10 -3.89 -10.79
CA VAL A 247 -0.84 -4.48 -10.35
C VAL A 247 -0.31 -3.69 -9.17
N ASN A 248 0.54 -4.33 -8.39
CA ASN A 248 1.39 -3.63 -7.45
C ASN A 248 2.66 -3.14 -8.14
N VAL A 249 3.27 -2.09 -7.59
CA VAL A 249 4.61 -1.62 -7.96
C VAL A 249 5.56 -1.70 -6.76
N GLY A 250 5.41 -2.75 -5.95
CA GLY A 250 6.33 -3.05 -4.83
C GLY A 250 7.73 -3.41 -5.31
N GLY A 251 8.69 -3.40 -4.38
CA GLY A 251 10.12 -3.47 -4.69
C GLY A 251 10.71 -2.19 -5.26
N TRP A 252 9.89 -1.14 -5.36
CA TRP A 252 10.28 0.19 -5.80
C TRP A 252 10.58 1.09 -4.60
N LEU A 253 9.54 1.64 -3.95
CA LEU A 253 9.69 2.59 -2.83
C LEU A 253 9.88 1.90 -1.48
N THR A 254 9.37 0.68 -1.34
CA THR A 254 9.78 -0.30 -0.34
C THR A 254 10.57 -1.38 -1.10
N ILE A 255 11.79 -1.68 -0.65
CA ILE A 255 12.79 -2.49 -1.34
C ILE A 255 12.99 -3.81 -0.60
N GLU A 256 12.82 -4.92 -1.30
CA GLU A 256 12.99 -6.25 -0.71
C GLU A 256 13.98 -7.10 -1.49
N PRO A 257 14.58 -8.13 -0.85
CA PRO A 257 15.59 -8.96 -1.49
C PRO A 257 15.07 -9.82 -2.65
N VAL A 258 13.74 -9.93 -2.76
CA VAL A 258 13.03 -11.09 -3.29
C VAL A 258 11.99 -10.60 -4.27
N SER A 259 11.43 -11.50 -5.09
CA SER A 259 10.21 -11.28 -5.85
C SER A 259 8.92 -11.11 -5.04
N HIS A 260 9.05 -10.61 -3.81
CA HIS A 260 7.93 -10.29 -2.94
C HIS A 260 7.72 -8.80 -2.60
N PRO A 261 8.27 -7.75 -3.29
CA PRO A 261 9.13 -7.64 -4.49
C PRO A 261 10.38 -6.74 -4.25
N SER A 262 11.39 -6.61 -5.13
CA SER A 262 11.61 -7.19 -6.46
C SER A 262 13.09 -7.21 -6.90
N ALA A 263 14.05 -6.78 -6.07
CA ALA A 263 15.31 -6.19 -6.56
C ALA A 263 16.58 -6.96 -6.14
N PRO A 264 16.75 -8.24 -6.55
CA PRO A 264 17.84 -9.10 -6.07
C PRO A 264 19.22 -8.50 -6.31
N ALA A 265 19.44 -7.82 -7.45
CA ALA A 265 20.70 -7.18 -7.80
C ALA A 265 21.28 -6.24 -6.72
N LEU A 266 20.45 -5.51 -5.97
CA LEU A 266 20.94 -4.66 -4.87
C LEU A 266 21.45 -5.49 -3.69
N PHE A 267 20.80 -6.60 -3.37
CA PHE A 267 21.18 -7.47 -2.25
C PHE A 267 22.34 -8.39 -2.61
N GLU A 268 22.35 -8.94 -3.84
CA GLU A 268 23.43 -9.75 -4.38
C GLU A 268 24.76 -8.99 -4.40
N LYS A 269 24.76 -7.69 -4.74
CA LYS A 269 25.94 -6.81 -4.66
C LYS A 269 26.58 -6.81 -3.25
N TYR A 270 25.76 -6.92 -2.20
CA TYR A 270 26.17 -6.86 -0.80
C TYR A 270 26.04 -8.19 -0.04
N ALA A 271 25.89 -9.32 -0.75
CA ALA A 271 25.72 -10.64 -0.15
C ALA A 271 26.91 -11.10 0.73
N THR A 272 28.07 -10.45 0.62
CA THR A 272 29.26 -10.68 1.46
C THR A 272 29.47 -9.65 2.57
N SER A 273 28.60 -8.63 2.68
CA SER A 273 28.63 -7.63 3.75
C SER A 273 28.26 -8.24 5.11
N VAL A 274 28.63 -7.54 6.19
CA VAL A 274 28.36 -7.94 7.58
C VAL A 274 27.72 -6.75 8.33
N PRO A 275 26.44 -6.82 8.74
CA PRO A 275 25.49 -7.91 8.48
C PRO A 275 25.22 -8.09 6.98
N THR A 276 24.87 -9.31 6.59
CA THR A 276 24.38 -9.60 5.24
C THR A 276 22.99 -8.98 5.09
N PRO A 277 22.69 -8.27 3.99
CA PRO A 277 21.36 -7.74 3.73
C PRO A 277 20.30 -8.85 3.61
N VAL A 278 19.26 -8.76 4.44
CA VAL A 278 18.08 -9.66 4.45
C VAL A 278 16.76 -8.88 4.37
N ASP A 279 16.82 -7.56 4.50
CA ASP A 279 15.72 -6.58 4.53
C ASP A 279 16.25 -5.19 4.14
N GLU A 280 15.38 -4.18 3.96
CA GLU A 280 15.81 -2.82 3.57
C GLU A 280 16.69 -2.17 4.65
N TYR A 281 16.43 -2.43 5.93
CA TYR A 281 17.23 -1.93 7.06
C TYR A 281 18.71 -2.33 6.93
N THR A 282 18.98 -3.62 6.73
CA THR A 282 20.33 -4.16 6.59
C THR A 282 20.95 -3.87 5.22
N LEU A 283 20.15 -3.78 4.15
CA LEU A 283 20.60 -3.24 2.87
C LEU A 283 21.10 -1.81 3.02
N HIS A 284 20.33 -0.93 3.67
CA HIS A 284 20.69 0.47 3.82
C HIS A 284 21.90 0.67 4.73
N MET A 285 22.10 -0.18 5.75
CA MET A 285 23.37 -0.23 6.49
C MET A 285 24.58 -0.55 5.59
N ALA A 286 24.47 -1.57 4.72
CA ALA A 286 25.54 -1.97 3.81
C ALA A 286 25.80 -0.90 2.73
N VAL A 287 24.74 -0.35 2.15
CA VAL A 287 24.80 0.72 1.14
C VAL A 287 25.36 2.02 1.72
N ALA A 288 24.98 2.41 2.95
CA ALA A 288 25.54 3.58 3.61
C ALA A 288 27.03 3.45 3.92
N ALA A 289 27.51 2.23 4.22
CA ALA A 289 28.93 1.95 4.40
C ALA A 289 29.72 2.04 3.08
N ASP A 290 29.09 1.73 1.94
CA ASP A 290 29.67 1.79 0.60
C ASP A 290 29.76 3.23 0.03
N THR A 291 30.39 4.11 0.82
CA THR A 291 30.66 5.51 0.45
C THR A 291 31.49 5.65 -0.83
N ALA A 292 32.33 4.65 -1.16
CA ALA A 292 33.13 4.61 -2.38
C ALA A 292 32.28 4.53 -3.67
N ASN A 293 31.10 3.91 -3.61
CA ASN A 293 30.15 3.82 -4.73
C ASN A 293 28.94 4.77 -4.54
N GLY A 294 29.09 5.83 -3.76
CA GLY A 294 28.07 6.88 -3.59
C GLY A 294 27.15 6.75 -2.37
N GLY A 295 27.35 5.73 -1.53
CA GLY A 295 26.55 5.55 -0.31
C GLY A 295 25.06 5.35 -0.62
N LEU A 296 24.19 5.95 0.22
CA LEU A 296 22.72 5.90 0.06
C LEU A 296 22.18 6.50 -1.26
N ALA A 297 22.97 7.22 -2.05
CA ALA A 297 22.55 7.69 -3.37
C ALA A 297 22.18 6.52 -4.33
N GLN A 298 22.71 5.32 -4.08
CA GLN A 298 22.36 4.10 -4.81
C GLN A 298 20.89 3.68 -4.63
N ILE A 299 20.29 4.00 -3.48
CA ILE A 299 18.85 3.77 -3.23
C ILE A 299 18.02 4.76 -4.05
N GLU A 300 18.46 6.01 -4.18
CA GLU A 300 17.80 6.97 -5.05
C GLU A 300 17.92 6.61 -6.55
N GLU A 301 19.05 6.03 -6.97
CA GLU A 301 19.20 5.54 -8.34
C GLU A 301 18.27 4.34 -8.62
N HIS A 302 18.04 3.47 -7.64
CA HIS A 302 16.99 2.43 -7.71
C HIS A 302 15.60 3.04 -7.82
N TYR A 303 15.22 3.99 -6.97
CA TYR A 303 13.95 4.70 -7.08
C TYR A 303 13.79 5.43 -8.44
N LYS A 304 14.89 5.88 -9.04
CA LYS A 304 14.92 6.57 -10.34
C LYS A 304 14.81 5.66 -11.55
N THR A 305 15.29 4.41 -11.46
CA THR A 305 15.43 3.51 -12.62
C THR A 305 14.54 2.28 -12.57
N PHE A 306 14.13 1.81 -11.38
CA PHE A 306 13.41 0.56 -11.26
C PHE A 306 11.96 0.67 -11.76
N ILE A 307 11.17 1.65 -11.32
CA ILE A 307 9.85 1.95 -11.90
C ILE A 307 9.88 3.35 -12.50
N THR A 308 9.37 3.45 -13.73
CA THR A 308 9.47 4.64 -14.59
C THR A 308 8.10 5.04 -15.13
N GLU A 309 8.00 6.22 -15.74
CA GLU A 309 6.79 6.64 -16.46
C GLU A 309 6.34 5.62 -17.52
N LYS A 310 7.30 4.97 -18.19
CA LYS A 310 7.03 3.95 -19.21
C LYS A 310 6.34 2.72 -18.63
N ASP A 311 6.64 2.35 -17.39
CA ASP A 311 5.94 1.26 -16.70
C ASP A 311 4.46 1.61 -16.47
N PHE A 312 4.14 2.84 -16.07
CA PHE A 312 2.75 3.29 -15.90
C PHE A 312 1.99 3.32 -17.25
N ALA A 313 2.67 3.73 -18.32
CA ALA A 313 2.11 3.68 -19.68
C ALA A 313 1.82 2.23 -20.14
N GLU A 314 2.74 1.30 -19.87
CA GLU A 314 2.59 -0.13 -20.17
C GLU A 314 1.51 -0.80 -19.31
N ILE A 315 1.35 -0.41 -18.05
CA ILE A 315 0.27 -0.88 -17.16
C ILE A 315 -1.11 -0.51 -17.73
N ALA A 316 -1.31 0.76 -18.12
CA ALA A 316 -2.55 1.18 -18.79
C ALA A 316 -2.75 0.46 -20.13
N GLY A 317 -1.66 0.26 -20.88
CA GLY A 317 -1.62 -0.51 -22.13
C GLY A 317 -1.93 -2.00 -22.00
N ALA A 318 -1.77 -2.59 -20.81
CA ALA A 318 -2.11 -3.97 -20.48
C ALA A 318 -3.56 -4.15 -19.96
N GLY A 319 -4.41 -3.14 -20.14
CA GLY A 319 -5.84 -3.20 -19.77
C GLY A 319 -6.12 -3.03 -18.27
N LEU A 320 -5.11 -2.62 -17.49
CA LEU A 320 -5.19 -2.40 -16.04
C LEU A 320 -5.57 -0.94 -15.73
N ASN A 321 -6.41 -0.72 -14.72
CA ASN A 321 -6.97 0.59 -14.36
C ASN A 321 -6.52 1.11 -12.98
N TYR A 322 -5.74 0.33 -12.25
CA TYR A 322 -5.23 0.65 -10.92
C TYR A 322 -3.76 0.27 -10.73
N VAL A 323 -3.08 0.97 -9.83
CA VAL A 323 -1.83 0.52 -9.21
C VAL A 323 -1.93 0.56 -7.68
N ARG A 324 -1.39 -0.44 -6.99
CA ARG A 324 -1.15 -0.40 -5.53
C ARG A 324 0.32 -0.13 -5.29
N ILE A 325 0.61 0.89 -4.48
CA ILE A 325 1.95 1.44 -4.30
C ILE A 325 2.38 1.28 -2.83
N PRO A 326 3.19 0.25 -2.53
CA PRO A 326 3.89 0.12 -1.25
C PRO A 326 4.75 1.33 -0.92
N LEU A 327 4.32 2.14 0.04
CA LEU A 327 4.99 3.33 0.54
C LEU A 327 5.41 3.10 2.00
N PRO A 328 6.69 3.21 2.36
CA PRO A 328 7.14 2.94 3.71
C PRO A 328 7.19 4.22 4.56
N TYR A 329 7.19 4.07 5.89
CA TYR A 329 7.18 5.21 6.80
C TYR A 329 8.36 6.18 6.66
N TRP A 330 9.53 5.72 6.19
CA TRP A 330 10.70 6.59 5.96
C TRP A 330 10.54 7.54 4.77
N ALA A 331 9.48 7.41 3.96
CA ALA A 331 9.02 8.47 3.07
C ALA A 331 8.59 9.74 3.83
N ILE A 332 8.21 9.62 5.11
CA ILE A 332 7.69 10.72 5.93
C ILE A 332 8.74 11.18 6.95
N ASP A 333 9.28 10.27 7.77
CA ASP A 333 10.11 10.60 8.94
C ASP A 333 10.96 9.40 9.38
N VAL A 334 12.18 9.67 9.84
CA VAL A 334 13.20 8.68 10.25
C VAL A 334 13.82 9.16 11.55
N ARG A 335 13.88 8.29 12.56
CA ARG A 335 14.25 8.66 13.93
C ARG A 335 15.51 7.94 14.41
N GLU A 336 16.29 8.63 15.23
CA GLU A 336 17.42 8.09 15.99
C GLU A 336 18.46 7.36 15.12
N ASN A 337 18.55 6.03 15.21
CA ASN A 337 19.55 5.19 14.54
C ASN A 337 18.97 4.41 13.33
N GLU A 338 17.75 4.72 12.90
CA GLU A 338 17.11 4.08 11.75
C GLU A 338 17.92 4.39 10.47
N PRO A 339 18.41 3.36 9.73
CA PRO A 339 19.37 3.55 8.63
C PRO A 339 18.72 3.98 7.31
N PHE A 340 17.41 4.20 7.30
CA PHE A 340 16.64 4.44 6.07
C PHE A 340 16.99 5.77 5.41
N LEU A 341 16.92 5.84 4.08
CA LEU A 341 17.09 7.08 3.32
C LEU A 341 15.84 7.98 3.52
N PRO A 342 15.93 9.08 4.30
CA PRO A 342 14.73 9.82 4.69
C PRO A 342 14.14 10.60 3.52
N LYS A 343 12.81 10.53 3.37
CA LYS A 343 11.97 11.35 2.49
C LYS A 343 12.20 11.21 0.98
N THR A 344 13.26 10.55 0.52
CA THR A 344 13.49 10.37 -0.93
C THR A 344 12.40 9.52 -1.57
N ALA A 345 11.88 8.48 -0.91
CA ALA A 345 10.76 7.70 -1.44
C ALA A 345 9.52 8.56 -1.77
N TRP A 346 9.25 9.62 -1.00
CA TRP A 346 8.15 10.55 -1.26
C TRP A 346 8.29 11.30 -2.59
N LYS A 347 9.51 11.74 -2.92
CA LYS A 347 9.82 12.41 -4.21
C LYS A 347 9.42 11.56 -5.42
N TYR A 348 9.53 10.23 -5.31
CA TYR A 348 9.18 9.29 -6.38
C TYR A 348 7.70 8.88 -6.32
N PHE A 349 7.09 8.82 -5.13
CA PHE A 349 5.64 8.70 -4.99
C PHE A 349 4.90 9.85 -5.70
N LEU A 350 5.36 11.11 -5.53
CA LEU A 350 4.81 12.27 -6.24
C LEU A 350 4.88 12.12 -7.77
N LYS A 351 5.95 11.51 -8.30
CA LYS A 351 6.07 11.19 -9.74
C LYS A 351 5.04 10.13 -10.16
N ALA A 352 4.85 9.08 -9.38
CA ALA A 352 3.80 8.09 -9.63
C ALA A 352 2.38 8.67 -9.65
N ILE A 353 2.07 9.67 -8.81
CA ILE A 353 0.77 10.36 -8.90
C ILE A 353 0.65 11.08 -10.26
N GLY A 354 1.69 11.77 -10.70
CA GLY A 354 1.74 12.43 -12.02
C GLY A 354 1.61 11.45 -13.18
N TRP A 355 2.28 10.30 -13.11
CA TRP A 355 2.22 9.24 -14.12
C TRP A 355 0.85 8.55 -14.14
N ALA A 356 0.31 8.16 -12.98
CA ALA A 356 -1.03 7.59 -12.87
C ALA A 356 -2.09 8.54 -13.44
N ARG A 357 -2.03 9.82 -13.06
CA ARG A 357 -2.84 10.90 -13.62
C ARG A 357 -2.71 10.98 -15.15
N LYS A 358 -1.49 10.97 -15.69
CA LYS A 358 -1.22 11.08 -17.13
C LYS A 358 -1.83 9.94 -17.94
N TYR A 359 -1.85 8.71 -17.41
CA TYR A 359 -2.39 7.52 -18.10
C TYR A 359 -3.80 7.09 -17.65
N GLY A 360 -4.47 7.87 -16.81
CA GLY A 360 -5.84 7.59 -16.36
C GLY A 360 -5.96 6.45 -15.33
N LEU A 361 -4.85 6.08 -14.68
CA LEU A 361 -4.78 5.04 -13.65
C LEU A 361 -5.13 5.62 -12.28
N ARG A 362 -5.80 4.82 -11.45
CA ARG A 362 -6.06 5.15 -10.03
C ARG A 362 -5.00 4.52 -9.12
N ILE A 363 -4.74 5.14 -7.97
CA ILE A 363 -3.78 4.70 -6.97
C ILE A 363 -4.50 4.15 -5.73
N ASN A 364 -4.06 2.99 -5.28
CA ASN A 364 -4.13 2.56 -3.88
C ASN A 364 -2.78 2.85 -3.21
N LEU A 365 -2.75 3.81 -2.29
CA LEU A 365 -1.56 4.10 -1.48
C LEU A 365 -1.55 3.11 -0.33
N ASP A 366 -0.50 2.29 -0.19
CA ASP A 366 -0.40 1.30 0.88
C ASP A 366 0.76 1.64 1.83
N LEU A 367 0.48 1.80 3.13
CA LEU A 367 1.50 2.03 4.16
C LEU A 367 2.18 0.70 4.54
N HIS A 368 3.14 0.31 3.70
CA HIS A 368 3.62 -1.07 3.63
C HIS A 368 4.55 -1.47 4.78
N ALA A 369 5.28 -0.50 5.33
CA ALA A 369 6.23 -0.70 6.42
C ALA A 369 6.02 0.37 7.50
N VAL A 370 5.91 -0.05 8.76
CA VAL A 370 5.65 0.83 9.91
C VAL A 370 6.72 0.66 11.01
N PRO A 371 6.93 1.67 11.88
CA PRO A 371 7.90 1.59 12.98
C PRO A 371 7.68 0.38 13.89
N GLY A 372 8.76 -0.34 14.19
CA GLY A 372 8.72 -1.56 15.00
C GLY A 372 8.29 -2.83 14.26
N SER A 373 7.82 -2.73 13.01
CA SER A 373 7.20 -3.78 12.20
C SER A 373 5.92 -4.37 12.80
N GLN A 374 4.95 -4.56 11.90
CA GLN A 374 3.64 -5.16 12.11
C GLN A 374 3.60 -6.67 11.89
N ASN A 375 4.65 -7.26 11.31
CA ASN A 375 4.68 -8.67 10.92
C ASN A 375 6.02 -9.40 11.12
N GLY A 376 7.11 -8.68 11.34
CA GLY A 376 8.46 -9.24 11.51
C GLY A 376 9.10 -9.75 10.23
N TRP A 377 8.51 -9.45 9.06
CA TRP A 377 8.91 -9.92 7.73
C TRP A 377 9.74 -8.85 7.02
N ASN A 378 10.62 -9.29 6.10
CA ASN A 378 11.59 -8.42 5.41
C ASN A 378 10.95 -7.19 4.72
N HIS A 379 9.76 -7.36 4.13
CA HIS A 379 9.01 -6.30 3.45
C HIS A 379 8.42 -5.22 4.37
N SER A 380 8.34 -5.45 5.69
CA SER A 380 8.08 -4.38 6.67
C SER A 380 9.29 -3.48 6.94
N GLY A 381 10.30 -3.52 6.06
CA GLY A 381 11.57 -2.81 6.17
C GLY A 381 12.62 -3.51 7.05
N LYS A 382 12.19 -4.30 8.05
CA LYS A 382 13.10 -4.99 8.96
C LYS A 382 12.55 -6.34 9.45
N LEU A 383 13.32 -7.40 9.18
CA LEU A 383 13.09 -8.77 9.62
C LEU A 383 13.30 -8.90 11.16
N GLY A 384 12.53 -9.77 11.81
CA GLY A 384 12.71 -10.15 13.22
C GLY A 384 11.46 -10.00 14.09
N ASP A 385 11.62 -9.34 15.25
CA ASP A 385 10.53 -9.15 16.22
C ASP A 385 9.50 -8.12 15.75
N VAL A 386 8.21 -8.43 15.93
CA VAL A 386 7.09 -7.48 15.86
C VAL A 386 7.11 -6.60 17.11
N ASN A 387 7.15 -5.29 16.91
CA ASN A 387 7.12 -4.27 17.98
C ASN A 387 6.06 -3.18 17.71
N TRP A 388 5.23 -3.31 16.68
CA TRP A 388 4.01 -2.52 16.50
C TRP A 388 2.84 -3.21 17.23
N LEU A 389 2.11 -2.47 18.09
CA LEU A 389 1.06 -2.99 19.00
C LEU A 389 1.46 -4.18 19.91
N MET A 390 2.75 -4.53 19.96
CA MET A 390 3.30 -5.63 20.75
C MET A 390 4.58 -5.21 21.47
N GLY A 391 4.80 -5.75 22.67
CA GLY A 391 5.99 -5.46 23.49
C GLY A 391 6.00 -4.03 24.07
N PRO A 392 7.08 -3.64 24.78
CA PRO A 392 7.12 -2.38 25.51
C PRO A 392 6.97 -1.12 24.64
N MET A 393 7.41 -1.15 23.37
CA MET A 393 7.27 -0.02 22.45
C MET A 393 6.00 -0.08 21.59
N GLY A 394 5.16 -1.11 21.75
CA GLY A 394 3.97 -1.39 20.93
C GLY A 394 3.03 -0.20 20.75
N LEU A 395 2.72 0.51 21.84
CA LEU A 395 1.85 1.68 21.80
C LEU A 395 2.52 2.91 21.16
N ALA A 396 3.77 3.20 21.52
CA ALA A 396 4.52 4.34 20.96
C ALA A 396 4.74 4.20 19.45
N ASN A 397 5.05 2.99 18.98
CA ASN A 397 5.16 2.65 17.56
C ASN A 397 3.82 2.80 16.82
N ALA A 398 2.71 2.33 17.41
CA ALA A 398 1.38 2.50 16.84
C ALA A 398 0.94 3.98 16.80
N GLN A 399 1.22 4.77 17.85
CA GLN A 399 0.98 6.22 17.87
C GLN A 399 1.74 6.96 16.76
N ARG A 400 3.02 6.63 16.57
CA ARG A 400 3.84 7.13 15.46
C ARG A 400 3.25 6.75 14.09
N THR A 401 2.68 5.55 13.98
CA THR A 401 1.99 5.08 12.77
C THR A 401 0.69 5.85 12.50
N LEU A 402 -0.12 6.15 13.53
CA LEU A 402 -1.34 6.94 13.39
C LEU A 402 -1.07 8.38 12.92
N ASP A 403 0.03 9.00 13.36
CA ASP A 403 0.43 10.30 12.82
C ASP A 403 0.91 10.22 11.36
N TYR A 404 1.55 9.13 10.96
CA TYR A 404 1.87 8.90 9.55
C TYR A 404 0.61 8.70 8.70
N ILE A 405 -0.39 7.98 9.22
CA ILE A 405 -1.71 7.86 8.59
C ILE A 405 -2.38 9.24 8.46
N ARG A 406 -2.34 10.06 9.52
CA ARG A 406 -2.85 11.44 9.55
C ARG A 406 -2.18 12.33 8.49
N ILE A 407 -0.86 12.37 8.44
CA ILE A 407 -0.07 13.18 7.49
C ILE A 407 -0.33 12.74 6.03
N LEU A 408 -0.46 11.43 5.77
CA LEU A 408 -0.83 10.93 4.45
C LEU A 408 -2.27 11.30 4.09
N ALA A 409 -3.23 11.15 5.01
CA ALA A 409 -4.63 11.52 4.81
C ALA A 409 -4.78 13.01 4.49
N GLU A 410 -4.10 13.88 5.23
CA GLU A 410 -4.01 15.33 4.99
C GLU A 410 -3.46 15.66 3.61
N PHE A 411 -2.40 14.96 3.18
CA PHE A 411 -1.84 15.18 1.84
C PHE A 411 -2.81 14.72 0.75
N ILE A 412 -3.35 13.50 0.83
CA ILE A 412 -4.16 12.91 -0.25
C ILE A 412 -5.58 13.50 -0.33
N ALA A 413 -6.08 14.12 0.73
CA ALA A 413 -7.38 14.81 0.75
C ALA A 413 -7.43 16.07 -0.13
N GLN A 414 -6.28 16.69 -0.41
CA GLN A 414 -6.18 17.91 -1.22
C GLN A 414 -6.74 17.69 -2.65
N PRO A 415 -7.40 18.70 -3.26
CA PRO A 415 -7.98 18.59 -4.61
C PRO A 415 -7.00 18.11 -5.71
N GLN A 416 -5.71 18.43 -5.56
CA GLN A 416 -4.63 18.02 -6.46
C GLN A 416 -4.44 16.49 -6.57
N TYR A 417 -4.85 15.73 -5.54
CA TYR A 417 -4.44 14.34 -5.35
C TYR A 417 -5.59 13.35 -5.14
N ARG A 418 -6.69 13.78 -4.48
CA ARG A 418 -7.81 12.92 -4.05
C ARG A 418 -8.51 12.13 -5.17
N ASP A 419 -8.53 12.65 -6.39
CA ASP A 419 -9.22 12.02 -7.53
C ASP A 419 -8.37 10.90 -8.18
N VAL A 420 -7.07 10.86 -7.87
CA VAL A 420 -6.12 9.81 -8.31
C VAL A 420 -5.91 8.79 -7.20
N ILE A 421 -5.62 9.24 -5.97
CA ILE A 421 -5.44 8.38 -4.80
C ILE A 421 -6.82 8.11 -4.18
N THR A 422 -7.44 7.05 -4.67
CA THR A 422 -8.85 6.71 -4.38
C THR A 422 -9.00 5.62 -3.32
N MET A 423 -7.90 4.94 -2.98
CA MET A 423 -7.81 4.02 -1.85
C MET A 423 -6.56 4.32 -1.00
N PHE A 424 -6.65 4.04 0.29
CA PHE A 424 -5.56 4.15 1.25
C PHE A 424 -5.50 2.89 2.12
N GLY A 425 -4.60 1.96 1.80
CA GLY A 425 -4.12 0.91 2.70
C GLY A 425 -3.42 1.54 3.90
N ILE A 426 -4.09 1.54 5.06
CA ILE A 426 -3.57 2.23 6.25
C ILE A 426 -2.45 1.47 6.95
N ILE A 427 -2.34 0.16 6.71
CA ILE A 427 -1.22 -0.69 7.09
C ILE A 427 -1.28 -2.02 6.33
N ASN A 428 -0.15 -2.44 5.76
CA ASN A 428 -0.04 -3.73 5.08
C ASN A 428 0.18 -4.89 6.06
N GLU A 429 -0.45 -6.05 5.83
CA GLU A 429 -0.07 -7.33 6.43
C GLU A 429 0.18 -7.39 7.98
N PRO A 430 -0.56 -6.67 8.87
CA PRO A 430 -0.36 -6.81 10.32
C PRO A 430 -0.75 -8.21 10.81
N ARG A 431 0.09 -8.84 11.64
CA ARG A 431 -0.18 -10.22 12.14
C ARG A 431 -1.02 -10.20 13.41
N GLU A 432 -2.27 -10.67 13.31
CA GLU A 432 -3.13 -10.95 14.47
C GLU A 432 -2.41 -11.82 15.51
N SER A 433 -1.74 -12.89 15.04
CA SER A 433 -1.03 -13.85 15.90
C SER A 433 0.10 -13.23 16.75
N TYR A 434 0.46 -11.97 16.53
CA TYR A 434 1.42 -11.19 17.32
C TYR A 434 0.73 -10.04 18.05
N SER A 435 0.04 -9.14 17.34
CA SER A 435 -0.53 -7.91 17.91
C SER A 435 -1.83 -8.14 18.70
N GLY A 436 -2.64 -9.12 18.27
CA GLY A 436 -3.97 -9.43 18.81
C GLY A 436 -5.11 -8.71 18.07
N ALA A 437 -6.23 -9.43 17.86
CA ALA A 437 -7.40 -8.93 17.16
C ALA A 437 -7.97 -7.62 17.75
N GLU A 438 -8.18 -7.55 19.06
CA GLU A 438 -8.73 -6.35 19.74
C GLU A 438 -7.86 -5.11 19.52
N GLN A 439 -6.53 -5.29 19.51
CA GLN A 439 -5.56 -4.23 19.32
C GLN A 439 -5.60 -3.69 17.88
N ILE A 440 -5.70 -4.58 16.89
CA ILE A 440 -5.80 -4.21 15.47
C ILE A 440 -7.15 -3.54 15.18
N GLU A 441 -8.25 -4.09 15.71
CA GLU A 441 -9.60 -3.51 15.57
C GLU A 441 -9.68 -2.09 16.16
N ALA A 442 -9.08 -1.85 17.34
CA ALA A 442 -8.97 -0.51 17.94
C ALA A 442 -8.11 0.45 17.12
N PHE A 443 -7.00 -0.02 16.52
CA PHE A 443 -6.16 0.79 15.65
C PHE A 443 -6.88 1.16 14.33
N TYR A 444 -7.61 0.21 13.73
CA TYR A 444 -8.41 0.46 12.52
C TYR A 444 -9.54 1.48 12.77
N ALA A 445 -10.23 1.39 13.91
CA ALA A 445 -11.27 2.35 14.29
C ALA A 445 -10.71 3.77 14.54
N GLU A 446 -9.54 3.89 15.19
CA GLU A 446 -8.87 5.17 15.41
C GLU A 446 -8.34 5.78 14.10
N ALA A 447 -7.73 4.97 13.23
CA ALA A 447 -7.30 5.41 11.91
C ALA A 447 -8.48 5.90 11.06
N TYR A 448 -9.64 5.22 11.11
CA TYR A 448 -10.87 5.70 10.49
C TYR A 448 -11.33 7.05 11.02
N ARG A 449 -11.33 7.22 12.36
CA ARG A 449 -11.72 8.46 13.02
C ARG A 449 -10.86 9.62 12.52
N ILE A 450 -9.53 9.46 12.58
CA ILE A 450 -8.54 10.44 12.07
C ILE A 450 -8.79 10.77 10.60
N ILE A 451 -8.90 9.77 9.73
CA ILE A 451 -9.07 9.99 8.28
C ILE A 451 -10.39 10.72 7.98
N ARG A 452 -11.49 10.40 8.68
CA ARG A 452 -12.81 11.03 8.45
C ARG A 452 -12.99 12.38 9.13
N GLU A 453 -12.21 12.70 10.17
CA GLU A 453 -12.08 14.07 10.70
C GLU A 453 -11.36 15.01 9.72
N ILE A 454 -10.43 14.49 8.92
CA ILE A 454 -9.74 15.24 7.85
C ILE A 454 -10.61 15.31 6.58
N THR A 455 -11.11 14.16 6.12
CA THR A 455 -11.76 14.05 4.80
C THR A 455 -13.24 14.39 4.81
N GLY A 456 -13.94 14.23 5.94
CA GLY A 456 -15.40 14.28 6.04
C GLY A 456 -16.09 13.00 5.53
N ILE A 457 -17.32 12.79 6.00
CA ILE A 457 -18.17 11.68 5.55
C ILE A 457 -18.57 11.92 4.07
N GLY A 458 -18.47 10.86 3.26
CA GLY A 458 -18.73 10.86 1.83
C GLY A 458 -17.59 11.40 0.95
N GLN A 459 -16.44 11.82 1.52
CA GLN A 459 -15.34 12.48 0.81
C GLN A 459 -13.95 11.85 1.07
N GLY A 460 -12.99 12.05 0.16
CA GLY A 460 -11.64 11.44 0.23
C GLY A 460 -11.58 9.96 -0.16
N ALA A 461 -10.50 9.25 0.17
CA ALA A 461 -10.26 7.87 -0.25
C ALA A 461 -11.11 6.81 0.49
N TRP A 462 -11.25 5.63 -0.11
CA TRP A 462 -11.62 4.40 0.61
C TRP A 462 -10.49 3.99 1.56
N ILE A 463 -10.85 3.69 2.81
CA ILE A 463 -9.91 3.21 3.83
C ILE A 463 -9.80 1.70 3.67
N SER A 464 -8.61 1.21 3.31
CA SER A 464 -8.35 -0.20 3.05
C SER A 464 -7.67 -0.84 4.26
N TYR A 465 -8.32 -1.86 4.80
CA TYR A 465 -7.85 -2.65 5.95
C TYR A 465 -7.37 -4.00 5.47
N HIS A 466 -6.11 -4.34 5.70
CA HIS A 466 -5.65 -5.71 5.54
C HIS A 466 -6.35 -6.64 6.55
N ASP A 467 -6.75 -7.85 6.15
CA ASP A 467 -7.56 -8.81 6.94
C ASP A 467 -6.89 -9.39 8.21
N ALA A 468 -5.65 -8.98 8.47
CA ALA A 468 -4.77 -9.44 9.54
C ALA A 468 -4.53 -10.97 9.59
N PHE A 469 -4.75 -11.65 8.47
CA PHE A 469 -4.70 -13.11 8.25
C PHE A 469 -5.78 -13.90 9.00
N ARG A 470 -6.88 -13.20 9.33
CA ARG A 470 -8.10 -13.78 9.87
C ARG A 470 -9.03 -14.16 8.73
N PRO A 471 -9.89 -15.20 8.88
CA PRO A 471 -10.91 -15.49 7.89
C PRO A 471 -11.74 -14.23 7.56
N ARG A 472 -12.01 -13.96 6.28
CA ARG A 472 -12.80 -12.79 5.84
C ARG A 472 -14.17 -12.67 6.52
N SER A 473 -14.73 -13.78 7.00
CA SER A 473 -15.94 -13.84 7.83
C SER A 473 -15.83 -13.14 9.19
N ASP A 474 -14.65 -13.08 9.81
CA ASP A 474 -14.41 -12.42 11.10
C ASP A 474 -14.70 -10.92 11.05
N TRP A 475 -14.47 -10.32 9.88
CA TRP A 475 -14.67 -8.89 9.63
C TRP A 475 -16.13 -8.53 9.33
N ALA A 476 -17.03 -9.51 9.17
CA ALA A 476 -18.44 -9.26 8.86
C ALA A 476 -19.11 -8.41 9.97
N GLY A 477 -19.56 -7.20 9.60
CA GLY A 477 -20.12 -6.24 10.55
C GLY A 477 -19.11 -5.51 11.44
N PHE A 478 -17.80 -5.69 11.25
CA PHE A 478 -16.79 -4.78 11.80
C PHE A 478 -17.07 -3.36 11.30
N MET A 479 -17.05 -2.37 12.21
CA MET A 479 -17.27 -0.96 11.87
C MET A 479 -18.55 -0.72 11.03
N ALA A 480 -19.64 -1.46 11.29
CA ALA A 480 -20.90 -1.28 10.58
C ALA A 480 -21.37 0.20 10.55
N ASN A 481 -21.89 0.63 9.41
CA ASN A 481 -22.19 2.04 9.04
C ASN A 481 -20.97 2.97 8.84
N ALA A 482 -19.73 2.47 8.88
CA ALA A 482 -18.56 3.24 8.49
C ALA A 482 -18.59 3.63 7.00
N ASP A 483 -18.13 4.85 6.73
CA ASP A 483 -18.09 5.43 5.40
C ASP A 483 -16.83 5.01 4.62
N ARG A 484 -17.06 4.33 3.48
CA ARG A 484 -16.05 3.88 2.51
C ARG A 484 -14.85 3.20 3.18
N ILE A 485 -15.13 2.08 3.83
CA ILE A 485 -14.13 1.10 4.28
C ILE A 485 -14.11 -0.09 3.31
N MET A 486 -12.93 -0.66 3.08
CA MET A 486 -12.74 -1.87 2.29
C MET A 486 -11.81 -2.86 2.99
N LEU A 487 -12.01 -4.14 2.71
CA LEU A 487 -11.13 -5.23 3.16
C LEU A 487 -10.13 -5.58 2.05
N ASP A 488 -8.88 -5.74 2.44
CA ASP A 488 -7.75 -6.15 1.61
C ASP A 488 -7.31 -7.57 2.03
N ASP A 489 -7.31 -8.49 1.07
CA ASP A 489 -7.04 -9.93 1.24
C ASP A 489 -5.85 -10.35 0.36
N HIS A 490 -5.00 -11.24 0.87
CA HIS A 490 -3.73 -11.62 0.25
C HIS A 490 -3.67 -13.12 -0.09
N PRO A 491 -4.50 -13.62 -1.04
CA PRO A 491 -4.70 -15.04 -1.27
C PRO A 491 -3.53 -15.69 -2.04
N TYR A 492 -2.53 -16.13 -1.30
CA TYR A 492 -1.41 -16.92 -1.82
C TYR A 492 -1.56 -18.43 -1.54
N ILE A 493 -1.28 -19.27 -2.55
CA ILE A 493 -1.15 -20.73 -2.39
C ILE A 493 0.31 -21.23 -2.37
N ALA A 494 1.27 -20.33 -2.58
CA ALA A 494 2.71 -20.64 -2.67
C ALA A 494 3.33 -21.13 -1.36
N PHE A 495 2.94 -20.55 -0.23
CA PHE A 495 3.62 -20.72 1.08
C PHE A 495 3.11 -21.90 1.92
N GLY A 496 2.06 -22.59 1.44
CA GLY A 496 1.40 -23.68 2.14
C GLY A 496 2.16 -25.00 2.14
N GLY A 497 1.44 -26.09 2.41
CA GLY A 497 1.88 -27.44 2.08
C GLY A 497 2.27 -27.55 0.59
N GLN A 498 3.52 -27.91 0.33
CA GLN A 498 4.08 -27.99 -1.01
C GLN A 498 3.64 -29.27 -1.74
N ASP A 499 3.48 -29.21 -3.06
CA ASP A 499 3.24 -30.38 -3.92
C ASP A 499 3.85 -30.20 -5.33
N ASN A 500 3.85 -31.26 -6.13
CA ASN A 500 4.36 -31.27 -7.50
C ASN A 500 3.25 -31.11 -8.58
N ARG A 501 2.10 -30.51 -8.25
CA ARG A 501 1.03 -30.28 -9.23
C ARG A 501 1.30 -28.98 -10.00
N GLY A 502 1.26 -29.05 -11.33
CA GLY A 502 1.39 -27.88 -12.21
C GLY A 502 0.19 -26.92 -12.15
N TRP A 503 0.29 -25.80 -12.86
CA TRP A 503 -0.69 -24.71 -12.85
C TRP A 503 -2.10 -25.19 -13.24
N GLY A 504 -2.23 -26.01 -14.29
CA GLY A 504 -3.52 -26.54 -14.74
C GLY A 504 -4.23 -27.36 -13.66
N ALA A 505 -3.47 -28.12 -12.86
CA ALA A 505 -3.97 -28.94 -11.75
C ALA A 505 -4.26 -28.15 -10.46
N LYS A 506 -4.20 -26.81 -10.50
CA LYS A 506 -4.58 -25.90 -9.41
C LYS A 506 -5.61 -24.82 -9.82
N VAL A 507 -6.14 -24.88 -11.06
CA VAL A 507 -7.18 -23.96 -11.55
C VAL A 507 -8.43 -23.99 -10.65
N ASP A 508 -8.94 -25.18 -10.32
CA ASP A 508 -10.12 -25.32 -9.44
C ASP A 508 -9.89 -24.75 -8.03
N GLN A 509 -8.63 -24.79 -7.55
CA GLN A 509 -8.25 -24.28 -6.23
C GLN A 509 -8.34 -22.75 -6.17
N VAL A 510 -7.96 -22.04 -7.24
CA VAL A 510 -8.13 -20.56 -7.31
C VAL A 510 -9.56 -20.16 -7.66
N CYS A 511 -10.28 -20.95 -8.47
CA CYS A 511 -11.71 -20.72 -8.71
C CYS A 511 -12.56 -20.79 -7.43
N GLY A 512 -12.14 -21.58 -6.43
CA GLY A 512 -12.76 -21.62 -5.10
C GLY A 512 -12.84 -20.26 -4.40
N TRP A 513 -11.94 -19.31 -4.68
CA TRP A 513 -11.93 -17.98 -4.06
C TRP A 513 -13.19 -17.15 -4.33
N SER A 514 -13.91 -17.40 -5.44
CA SER A 514 -15.14 -16.66 -5.77
C SER A 514 -16.20 -16.72 -4.67
N ALA A 515 -16.35 -17.88 -4.01
CA ALA A 515 -17.35 -18.06 -2.95
C ALA A 515 -17.07 -17.15 -1.75
N ASP A 516 -15.82 -17.12 -1.29
CA ASP A 516 -15.37 -16.25 -0.19
C ASP A 516 -15.48 -14.78 -0.55
N VAL A 517 -15.01 -14.39 -1.76
CA VAL A 517 -15.04 -13.00 -2.23
C VAL A 517 -16.49 -12.49 -2.29
N LYS A 518 -17.43 -13.25 -2.85
CA LYS A 518 -18.85 -12.87 -2.89
C LYS A 518 -19.49 -12.80 -1.49
N THR A 519 -19.05 -13.65 -0.57
CA THR A 519 -19.50 -13.65 0.83
C THR A 519 -19.00 -12.40 1.55
N SER A 520 -17.70 -12.12 1.47
CA SER A 520 -17.07 -10.90 2.01
C SER A 520 -17.71 -9.64 1.42
N MET A 521 -17.86 -9.58 0.09
CA MET A 521 -18.48 -8.43 -0.57
C MET A 521 -19.97 -8.24 -0.23
N SER A 522 -20.63 -9.28 0.32
CA SER A 522 -22.02 -9.18 0.79
C SER A 522 -22.16 -8.93 2.30
N ALA A 523 -21.17 -9.28 3.11
CA ALA A 523 -21.23 -9.21 4.58
C ALA A 523 -20.35 -8.09 5.19
N PHE A 524 -19.29 -7.66 4.49
CA PHE A 524 -18.41 -6.56 4.89
C PHE A 524 -18.75 -5.28 4.10
N GLY A 525 -18.72 -5.36 2.77
CA GLY A 525 -18.75 -4.18 1.90
C GLY A 525 -17.77 -4.33 0.75
N MET A 526 -16.87 -3.37 0.53
CA MET A 526 -15.86 -3.53 -0.52
C MET A 526 -14.79 -4.54 -0.09
N THR A 527 -14.44 -5.46 -0.98
CA THR A 527 -13.33 -6.41 -0.79
C THR A 527 -12.58 -6.58 -2.10
N ALA A 528 -11.25 -6.54 -2.04
CA ALA A 528 -10.36 -6.81 -3.17
C ALA A 528 -9.19 -7.66 -2.70
N ALA A 529 -8.57 -8.39 -3.64
CA ALA A 529 -7.29 -9.02 -3.38
C ALA A 529 -6.16 -8.03 -3.69
N GLY A 530 -5.56 -7.38 -2.68
CA GLY A 530 -4.45 -6.44 -2.86
C GLY A 530 -3.15 -7.12 -3.24
N GLU A 531 -3.02 -8.43 -2.98
CA GLU A 531 -1.88 -9.22 -3.44
C GLU A 531 -2.23 -10.67 -3.78
N PHE A 532 -1.81 -11.14 -4.94
CA PHE A 532 -1.80 -12.55 -5.35
C PHE A 532 -0.80 -12.72 -6.51
N SER A 533 -0.37 -13.94 -6.82
CA SER A 533 0.57 -14.20 -7.91
C SER A 533 0.27 -15.53 -8.63
N LEU A 534 1.05 -15.89 -9.65
CA LEU A 534 0.96 -17.21 -10.30
C LEU A 534 1.74 -18.30 -9.54
N ALA A 535 2.20 -18.04 -8.31
CA ALA A 535 3.07 -18.95 -7.58
C ALA A 535 2.30 -20.11 -6.94
N ILE A 536 2.64 -21.33 -7.38
CA ILE A 536 1.99 -22.60 -7.00
C ILE A 536 2.76 -23.41 -5.95
N ASN A 537 3.95 -22.92 -5.57
CA ASN A 537 4.91 -23.44 -4.60
C ASN A 537 5.87 -22.29 -4.20
N ASP A 538 6.79 -22.52 -3.26
CA ASP A 538 7.72 -21.50 -2.78
C ASP A 538 9.03 -21.36 -3.58
N CYS A 539 9.01 -21.72 -4.86
CA CYS A 539 10.17 -21.61 -5.76
C CYS A 539 10.36 -20.21 -6.35
N GLY A 540 11.61 -19.76 -6.32
CA GLY A 540 12.12 -18.49 -6.85
C GLY A 540 13.31 -18.03 -6.03
N LEU A 541 14.15 -17.14 -6.55
CA LEU A 541 15.33 -16.66 -5.82
C LEU A 541 14.90 -16.03 -4.49
N TRP A 542 15.31 -16.67 -3.40
CA TRP A 542 15.04 -16.25 -2.02
C TRP A 542 13.55 -16.04 -1.68
N VAL A 543 12.58 -16.68 -2.34
CA VAL A 543 11.12 -16.46 -2.14
C VAL A 543 10.65 -16.53 -0.67
N THR A 544 11.38 -17.25 0.17
CA THR A 544 11.17 -17.43 1.62
C THR A 544 11.98 -16.46 2.51
N GLY A 545 13.07 -15.89 1.98
CA GLY A 545 14.08 -15.13 2.71
C GLY A 545 15.50 -15.33 2.16
N VAL A 546 16.40 -14.36 2.40
CA VAL A 546 17.80 -14.43 1.95
C VAL A 546 18.56 -15.51 2.70
N GLY A 547 19.02 -16.53 1.97
CA GLY A 547 19.72 -17.68 2.54
C GLY A 547 18.83 -18.66 3.31
N ASP A 548 17.50 -18.53 3.22
CA ASP A 548 16.56 -19.32 4.01
C ASP A 548 16.16 -20.67 3.38
N GLY A 549 16.41 -20.88 2.08
CA GLY A 549 16.10 -22.13 1.34
C GLY A 549 14.65 -22.23 0.84
N THR A 550 14.24 -23.32 0.21
CA THR A 550 12.85 -23.55 -0.25
C THR A 550 12.25 -24.81 0.39
N ARG A 551 10.96 -24.77 0.75
CA ARG A 551 10.27 -25.96 1.27
C ARG A 551 10.19 -27.02 0.17
N TYR A 552 10.03 -26.59 -1.08
CA TYR A 552 9.90 -27.47 -2.23
C TYR A 552 11.17 -28.29 -2.54
N GLU A 553 12.38 -27.72 -2.42
CA GLU A 553 13.64 -28.48 -2.52
C GLU A 553 14.08 -29.12 -1.19
N GLY A 554 13.39 -28.83 -0.08
CA GLY A 554 13.65 -29.42 1.23
C GLY A 554 14.92 -28.92 1.91
N ASP A 555 15.41 -27.74 1.52
CA ASP A 555 16.55 -27.06 2.13
C ASP A 555 16.14 -25.84 2.99
N TYR A 556 14.83 -25.58 3.12
CA TYR A 556 14.30 -24.49 3.94
C TYR A 556 14.65 -24.63 5.44
N LYS A 557 15.47 -23.70 5.96
CA LYS A 557 15.96 -23.59 7.36
C LYS A 557 16.34 -24.93 8.03
N PRO A 558 16.86 -25.91 7.26
CA PRO A 558 16.90 -27.33 7.61
C PRO A 558 15.76 -27.86 8.49
N ASP A 559 14.51 -27.47 8.21
CA ASP A 559 13.32 -27.92 8.92
C ASP A 559 12.87 -29.30 8.39
N PRO A 560 12.92 -30.37 9.20
CA PRO A 560 12.53 -31.73 8.78
C PRO A 560 11.03 -31.86 8.46
N SER A 561 10.21 -30.83 8.73
CA SER A 561 8.79 -30.78 8.37
C SER A 561 8.57 -30.63 6.85
N PHE A 562 9.58 -30.20 6.10
CA PHE A 562 9.51 -29.99 4.65
C PHE A 562 10.47 -30.95 3.92
N PRO A 563 10.09 -32.23 3.70
CA PRO A 563 10.88 -33.15 2.89
C PRO A 563 10.90 -32.69 1.42
N ARG A 564 12.05 -32.85 0.76
CA ARG A 564 12.24 -32.50 -0.65
C ARG A 564 11.20 -33.16 -1.56
N ILE A 565 10.54 -32.37 -2.39
CA ILE A 565 9.53 -32.83 -3.37
C ILE A 565 10.09 -32.87 -4.79
N GLY A 566 10.93 -31.91 -5.18
CA GLY A 566 11.45 -31.84 -6.55
C GLY A 566 12.67 -30.92 -6.68
N SER A 567 12.76 -30.19 -7.80
CA SER A 567 13.72 -29.09 -7.95
C SER A 567 13.08 -27.84 -8.52
N CYS A 568 13.47 -26.66 -8.01
CA CYS A 568 12.85 -25.40 -8.40
C CYS A 568 13.15 -24.99 -9.84
N THR A 569 14.18 -25.56 -10.50
CA THR A 569 14.54 -25.21 -11.89
C THR A 569 13.38 -25.37 -12.88
N GLN A 570 12.47 -26.34 -12.67
CA GLN A 570 11.30 -26.52 -13.56
C GLN A 570 10.22 -25.44 -13.39
N TRP A 571 10.26 -24.69 -12.28
CA TRP A 571 9.31 -23.61 -11.95
C TRP A 571 9.92 -22.21 -12.13
N THR A 572 11.25 -22.10 -12.19
CA THR A 572 11.97 -20.82 -12.29
C THR A 572 12.64 -20.57 -13.64
N ASP A 573 13.06 -21.61 -14.37
CA ASP A 573 13.75 -21.44 -15.66
C ASP A 573 12.77 -21.27 -16.83
N TRP A 574 12.08 -20.13 -16.82
CA TRP A 574 11.07 -19.74 -17.81
C TRP A 574 11.56 -19.75 -19.27
N THR A 575 12.88 -19.72 -19.49
CA THR A 575 13.50 -19.88 -20.81
C THR A 575 13.21 -21.25 -21.45
N LYS A 576 12.79 -22.24 -20.64
CA LYS A 576 12.42 -23.60 -21.04
C LYS A 576 10.93 -23.88 -20.98
N PHE A 577 10.08 -22.91 -20.61
CA PHE A 577 8.62 -23.12 -20.57
C PHE A 577 8.08 -23.28 -22.00
N ASP A 578 7.52 -24.45 -22.27
CA ASP A 578 6.91 -24.78 -23.54
C ASP A 578 5.50 -24.19 -23.69
N ALA A 579 4.87 -24.39 -24.85
CA ALA A 579 3.55 -23.85 -25.13
C ALA A 579 2.46 -24.41 -24.18
N ALA A 580 2.62 -25.63 -23.66
CA ALA A 580 1.68 -26.23 -22.71
C ALA A 580 1.80 -25.57 -21.34
N THR A 581 3.02 -25.48 -20.79
CA THR A 581 3.30 -24.78 -19.52
C THR A 581 2.78 -23.34 -19.55
N LYS A 582 3.04 -22.61 -20.64
CA LYS A 582 2.58 -21.23 -20.82
C LYS A 582 1.05 -21.11 -20.91
N ALA A 583 0.37 -22.08 -21.53
CA ALA A 583 -1.08 -22.13 -21.60
C ALA A 583 -1.71 -22.44 -20.22
N GLU A 584 -1.15 -23.38 -19.45
CA GLU A 584 -1.59 -23.66 -18.08
C GLU A 584 -1.41 -22.43 -17.16
N MET A 585 -0.26 -21.75 -17.24
CA MET A 585 -0.03 -20.50 -16.50
C MET A 585 -1.04 -19.42 -16.87
N LYS A 586 -1.36 -19.25 -18.17
CA LYS A 586 -2.40 -18.29 -18.60
C LYS A 586 -3.79 -18.70 -18.09
N GLN A 587 -4.13 -19.99 -18.10
CA GLN A 587 -5.40 -20.49 -17.56
C GLN A 587 -5.51 -20.21 -16.06
N PHE A 588 -4.44 -20.45 -15.30
CA PHE A 588 -4.36 -20.15 -13.86
C PHE A 588 -4.49 -18.64 -13.59
N ALA A 589 -3.83 -17.79 -14.40
CA ALA A 589 -3.97 -16.34 -14.32
C ALA A 589 -5.42 -15.88 -14.55
N MET A 590 -6.05 -16.34 -15.64
CA MET A 590 -7.43 -16.00 -15.96
C MET A 590 -8.43 -16.49 -14.90
N ALA A 591 -8.26 -17.73 -14.39
CA ALA A 591 -9.06 -18.26 -13.30
C ALA A 591 -8.94 -17.43 -12.01
N SER A 592 -7.72 -17.01 -11.66
CA SER A 592 -7.48 -16.11 -10.52
C SER A 592 -8.17 -14.75 -10.70
N PHE A 593 -8.07 -14.15 -11.89
CA PHE A 593 -8.69 -12.86 -12.19
C PHE A 593 -10.23 -12.92 -12.10
N ASP A 594 -10.83 -14.00 -12.59
CA ASP A 594 -12.28 -14.22 -12.55
C ASP A 594 -12.79 -14.44 -11.13
N ALA A 595 -12.11 -15.29 -10.36
CA ALA A 595 -12.51 -15.63 -9.00
C ALA A 595 -12.39 -14.42 -8.05
N LEU A 596 -11.30 -13.66 -8.16
CA LEU A 596 -11.02 -12.51 -7.30
C LEU A 596 -11.85 -11.27 -7.67
N GLN A 597 -12.22 -11.10 -8.95
CA GLN A 597 -13.04 -10.01 -9.53
C GLN A 597 -12.47 -8.58 -9.41
N ASN A 598 -11.92 -8.23 -8.25
CA ASN A 598 -11.25 -6.99 -7.92
C ASN A 598 -9.88 -7.34 -7.36
N PHE A 599 -8.80 -7.02 -8.09
CA PHE A 599 -7.49 -7.56 -7.79
C PHE A 599 -6.34 -6.58 -8.07
N PHE A 600 -5.23 -6.79 -7.37
CA PHE A 600 -3.93 -6.18 -7.65
C PHE A 600 -2.88 -7.30 -7.66
N PHE A 601 -2.31 -7.61 -8.83
CA PHE A 601 -1.31 -8.68 -8.95
C PHE A 601 0.03 -8.28 -8.31
N TRP A 602 0.67 -9.22 -7.62
CA TRP A 602 1.99 -9.08 -6.98
C TRP A 602 3.06 -9.77 -7.85
N THR A 603 3.84 -9.04 -8.64
CA THR A 603 3.91 -7.57 -8.84
C THR A 603 3.99 -7.23 -10.34
N TRP A 604 4.03 -5.94 -10.70
CA TRP A 604 4.21 -5.51 -12.09
C TRP A 604 5.45 -6.14 -12.73
N LYS A 605 6.63 -6.06 -12.10
CA LYS A 605 7.86 -6.67 -12.61
C LYS A 605 8.87 -7.01 -11.51
N ILE A 606 9.73 -7.96 -11.82
CA ILE A 606 10.90 -8.38 -11.03
C ILE A 606 12.17 -7.84 -11.70
N GLY A 607 13.19 -7.48 -10.92
CA GLY A 607 14.52 -7.14 -11.43
C GLY A 607 15.35 -8.39 -11.71
N ASP A 608 16.23 -8.33 -12.70
CA ASP A 608 17.13 -9.44 -13.02
C ASP A 608 18.18 -9.67 -11.90
N SER A 609 18.57 -10.93 -11.69
CA SER A 609 19.72 -11.28 -10.85
C SER A 609 21.03 -10.91 -11.54
N ILE A 610 22.02 -10.40 -10.79
CA ILE A 610 23.39 -10.18 -11.32
C ILE A 610 24.14 -11.50 -11.57
N ASN A 611 23.70 -12.60 -10.97
CA ASN A 611 24.34 -13.90 -11.08
C ASN A 611 23.86 -14.70 -12.31
N SER A 612 22.59 -14.56 -12.70
CA SER A 612 22.01 -15.28 -13.85
C SER A 612 21.56 -14.39 -15.02
N GLY A 613 21.51 -13.07 -14.85
CA GLY A 613 21.14 -12.12 -15.90
C GLY A 613 19.68 -12.22 -16.34
N LYS A 614 18.80 -12.73 -15.47
CA LYS A 614 17.36 -12.88 -15.71
C LYS A 614 16.53 -12.77 -14.43
N VAL A 615 15.22 -12.58 -14.57
CA VAL A 615 14.23 -12.82 -13.53
C VAL A 615 14.25 -14.29 -13.11
N GLU A 616 14.53 -14.54 -11.83
CA GLU A 616 14.60 -15.89 -11.23
C GLU A 616 13.27 -16.36 -10.60
N SER A 617 12.25 -15.49 -10.60
CA SER A 617 10.94 -15.73 -9.98
C SER A 617 9.79 -15.38 -10.94
N PRO A 618 9.66 -16.08 -12.09
CA PRO A 618 8.80 -15.68 -13.19
C PRO A 618 7.30 -15.62 -12.85
N ALA A 619 6.85 -16.45 -11.90
CA ALA A 619 5.45 -16.51 -11.44
C ALA A 619 4.96 -15.22 -10.73
N TRP A 620 5.88 -14.31 -10.39
CA TRP A 620 5.64 -13.06 -9.65
C TRP A 620 5.78 -11.80 -10.53
N SER A 621 5.93 -11.96 -11.86
CA SER A 621 6.19 -10.87 -12.80
C SER A 621 5.07 -10.73 -13.83
N TYR A 622 4.18 -9.75 -13.65
CA TYR A 622 3.07 -9.52 -14.61
C TYR A 622 3.62 -9.19 -16.00
N LYS A 623 4.60 -8.28 -16.05
CA LYS A 623 5.26 -7.81 -17.27
C LYS A 623 5.95 -8.95 -18.03
N LEU A 624 6.74 -9.78 -17.35
CA LEU A 624 7.36 -10.94 -18.00
C LEU A 624 6.29 -11.92 -18.52
N GLY A 625 5.16 -12.05 -17.82
CA GLY A 625 4.03 -12.86 -18.29
C GLY A 625 3.37 -12.34 -19.57
N LEU A 626 3.27 -11.03 -19.74
CA LEU A 626 2.85 -10.41 -21.02
C LEU A 626 3.90 -10.68 -22.12
N GLU A 627 5.17 -10.36 -21.84
CA GLU A 627 6.29 -10.48 -22.78
C GLU A 627 6.54 -11.93 -23.24
N GLN A 628 6.28 -12.92 -22.38
CA GLN A 628 6.48 -14.34 -22.64
C GLN A 628 5.21 -15.11 -23.00
N GLY A 629 4.03 -14.48 -22.96
CA GLY A 629 2.76 -15.05 -23.42
C GLY A 629 2.01 -15.95 -22.44
N TRP A 630 2.27 -15.85 -21.13
CA TRP A 630 1.52 -16.56 -20.08
C TRP A 630 0.56 -15.68 -19.26
N MET A 631 0.33 -14.44 -19.71
CA MET A 631 -0.67 -13.51 -19.17
C MET A 631 -1.67 -13.13 -20.29
N PRO A 632 -2.98 -12.93 -20.04
CA PRO A 632 -3.88 -12.38 -21.04
C PRO A 632 -3.49 -10.96 -21.44
N LEU A 633 -3.73 -10.59 -22.70
CA LEU A 633 -3.47 -9.24 -23.21
C LEU A 633 -4.64 -8.31 -22.94
N ASP A 634 -5.87 -8.86 -22.91
CA ASP A 634 -7.03 -8.18 -22.36
C ASP A 634 -7.46 -8.93 -21.08
N PRO A 635 -7.32 -8.36 -19.87
CA PRO A 635 -7.70 -9.04 -18.64
C PRO A 635 -9.23 -9.22 -18.47
N ARG A 636 -10.03 -8.85 -19.48
CA ARG A 636 -11.45 -9.25 -19.63
C ARG A 636 -11.60 -10.65 -20.25
N GLU A 637 -10.56 -11.23 -20.87
CA GLU A 637 -10.53 -12.64 -21.31
C GLU A 637 -10.85 -13.62 -20.17
N ALA A 638 -10.61 -13.20 -18.92
CA ALA A 638 -10.89 -13.98 -17.72
C ALA A 638 -12.38 -14.14 -17.37
N ASN A 639 -13.25 -13.21 -17.76
CA ASN A 639 -14.61 -13.15 -17.20
C ASN A 639 -15.41 -14.42 -17.51
N GLY A 640 -15.81 -15.18 -16.48
CA GLY A 640 -16.55 -16.44 -16.57
C GLY A 640 -15.69 -17.71 -16.72
N VAL A 641 -14.35 -17.62 -16.68
CA VAL A 641 -13.45 -18.78 -16.78
C VAL A 641 -13.65 -19.80 -15.66
N CYS A 642 -14.04 -19.36 -14.46
CA CYS A 642 -14.39 -20.25 -13.34
C CYS A 642 -15.85 -20.74 -13.35
N GLY A 643 -16.62 -20.42 -14.40
CA GLY A 643 -18.02 -20.85 -14.54
C GLY A 643 -18.99 -20.18 -13.56
N ASP A 644 -18.58 -19.11 -12.88
CA ASP A 644 -19.43 -18.38 -11.94
C ASP A 644 -20.54 -17.63 -12.69
N THR A 645 -21.78 -18.13 -12.61
CA THR A 645 -22.96 -17.52 -13.23
C THR A 645 -23.52 -16.34 -12.43
N ALA A 646 -23.00 -16.08 -11.22
CA ALA A 646 -23.47 -15.01 -10.34
C ALA A 646 -22.30 -14.30 -9.62
N PRO A 647 -21.37 -13.66 -10.35
CA PRO A 647 -20.34 -12.81 -9.76
C PRO A 647 -20.97 -11.59 -9.08
N PHE A 648 -20.27 -10.97 -8.13
CA PHE A 648 -20.76 -9.79 -7.43
C PHE A 648 -20.82 -8.60 -8.39
N ASN A 649 -22.01 -8.10 -8.71
CA ASN A 649 -22.20 -6.98 -9.64
C ASN A 649 -23.32 -6.05 -9.14
N ARG A 650 -23.05 -5.32 -8.05
CA ARG A 650 -23.95 -4.30 -7.49
C ARG A 650 -23.13 -3.19 -6.84
N SER A 651 -23.62 -1.96 -6.88
CA SER A 651 -22.96 -0.83 -6.20
C SER A 651 -22.90 -1.09 -4.69
N ILE A 652 -21.76 -0.82 -4.08
CA ILE A 652 -21.55 -1.03 -2.65
C ILE A 652 -21.94 0.24 -1.91
N PRO A 653 -23.01 0.23 -1.09
CA PRO A 653 -23.44 1.40 -0.35
C PRO A 653 -22.36 1.81 0.64
N HIS A 654 -22.03 3.10 0.64
CA HIS A 654 -21.19 3.70 1.66
C HIS A 654 -22.00 3.82 2.95
N GLY A 655 -21.39 3.51 4.10
CA GLY A 655 -22.03 3.79 5.39
C GLY A 655 -22.20 5.30 5.62
N ASN A 656 -23.17 5.67 6.45
CA ASN A 656 -23.50 7.07 6.73
C ASN A 656 -22.57 7.73 7.78
N GLY A 657 -21.43 7.11 8.08
CA GLY A 657 -20.43 7.60 9.03
C GLY A 657 -20.63 7.13 10.47
N ASN A 658 -21.84 6.68 10.85
CA ASN A 658 -22.22 6.34 12.24
C ASN A 658 -21.69 4.97 12.71
N ALA A 659 -20.39 4.75 12.58
CA ALA A 659 -19.70 3.59 13.14
C ALA A 659 -19.60 3.70 14.67
N ASN A 660 -19.82 2.60 15.38
CA ASN A 660 -19.71 2.57 16.85
C ASN A 660 -18.25 2.52 17.31
N LEU A 661 -17.54 3.66 17.24
CA LEU A 661 -16.15 3.79 17.67
C LEU A 661 -15.95 3.45 19.16
N ALA A 662 -16.98 3.64 20.00
CA ALA A 662 -16.91 3.32 21.43
C ALA A 662 -16.78 1.81 21.71
N ARG A 663 -17.08 0.94 20.73
CA ARG A 663 -16.79 -0.51 20.79
C ARG A 663 -15.29 -0.82 20.65
N TYR A 664 -14.52 0.10 20.06
CA TYR A 664 -13.13 -0.09 19.65
C TYR A 664 -12.22 1.00 20.27
N PRO A 665 -12.15 1.09 21.62
CA PRO A 665 -11.54 2.23 22.30
C PRO A 665 -10.04 2.33 22.07
N TRP A 666 -9.57 3.54 21.75
CA TRP A 666 -8.15 3.86 21.60
C TRP A 666 -7.59 4.66 22.80
N PRO A 667 -6.42 4.29 23.36
CA PRO A 667 -5.66 3.07 23.08
C PRO A 667 -6.38 1.81 23.58
N PRO A 668 -6.09 0.62 23.00
CA PRO A 668 -6.65 -0.64 23.46
C PRO A 668 -6.29 -0.91 24.93
N ALA A 669 -7.14 -1.63 25.66
CA ALA A 669 -6.99 -1.82 27.11
C ALA A 669 -5.64 -2.48 27.51
N THR A 670 -5.10 -3.36 26.66
CA THR A 670 -3.79 -4.01 26.84
C THR A 670 -2.98 -4.03 25.55
N ILE A 671 -1.65 -3.98 25.71
CA ILE A 671 -0.65 -4.22 24.67
C ILE A 671 -0.07 -5.62 24.89
N ARG A 672 -0.06 -6.44 23.84
CA ARG A 672 0.34 -7.85 23.95
C ARG A 672 1.83 -7.96 24.29
N SER A 673 2.17 -8.90 25.17
CA SER A 673 3.50 -9.03 25.80
C SER A 673 3.99 -7.84 26.65
N ALA A 674 3.13 -6.86 26.97
CA ALA A 674 3.51 -5.73 27.83
C ALA A 674 2.48 -5.37 28.94
N GLY A 675 1.21 -5.77 28.79
CA GLY A 675 0.18 -5.60 29.80
C GLY A 675 -0.70 -4.36 29.57
N PRO A 676 -1.26 -3.72 30.62
CA PRO A 676 -2.15 -2.56 30.48
C PRO A 676 -1.50 -1.42 29.69
N ALA A 677 -2.23 -0.81 28.75
CA ALA A 677 -1.68 0.24 27.88
C ALA A 677 -1.25 1.51 28.64
N ASN A 678 -1.82 1.77 29.81
CA ASN A 678 -1.37 2.85 30.71
C ASN A 678 -0.09 2.52 31.52
N ARG A 679 0.55 1.38 31.24
CA ARG A 679 1.80 0.92 31.87
C ARG A 679 2.94 0.69 30.86
N VAL A 680 2.79 1.11 29.61
CA VAL A 680 3.84 1.07 28.58
C VAL A 680 4.26 2.48 28.16
N PRO A 681 5.50 2.66 27.66
CA PRO A 681 5.92 3.88 26.99
C PRO A 681 4.87 4.40 25.99
N THR A 682 4.49 5.67 26.19
CA THR A 682 3.63 6.42 25.29
C THR A 682 4.31 7.74 24.94
N TYR A 683 4.07 8.22 23.74
CA TYR A 683 4.52 9.53 23.29
C TYR A 683 3.55 10.64 23.73
N THR A 684 3.92 11.89 23.51
CA THR A 684 3.11 13.09 23.82
C THR A 684 2.91 13.95 22.58
N ALA A 685 1.75 14.60 22.48
CA ALA A 685 1.28 15.32 21.30
C ALA A 685 1.91 16.73 21.13
N THR A 686 3.23 16.85 21.28
CA THR A 686 3.96 18.13 21.27
C THR A 686 4.95 18.28 20.10
N GLY A 687 4.96 17.35 19.16
CA GLY A 687 5.85 17.37 18.00
C GLY A 687 5.37 18.29 16.89
N VAL A 688 6.30 18.93 16.18
CA VAL A 688 6.00 19.69 14.96
C VAL A 688 5.60 18.73 13.85
N VAL A 689 4.44 18.96 13.23
CA VAL A 689 3.97 18.20 12.07
C VAL A 689 4.83 18.49 10.84
N PRO A 690 5.40 17.48 10.16
CA PRO A 690 6.10 17.68 8.89
C PRO A 690 5.07 17.74 7.75
N THR A 691 4.90 18.92 7.15
CA THR A 691 4.16 19.04 5.88
C THR A 691 4.91 18.32 4.76
N LEU A 692 4.22 17.41 4.07
CA LEU A 692 4.76 16.73 2.90
C LEU A 692 4.68 17.68 1.69
N ALA A 693 5.81 17.93 1.04
CA ALA A 693 5.87 18.82 -0.11
C ALA A 693 5.06 18.26 -1.30
N GLY A 694 4.40 19.17 -2.04
CA GLY A 694 3.71 18.86 -3.29
C GLY A 694 4.65 18.52 -4.45
N ALA A 695 4.07 18.10 -5.58
CA ALA A 695 4.82 17.64 -6.73
C ALA A 695 5.68 18.74 -7.40
N THR A 696 6.93 18.40 -7.77
CA THR A 696 7.74 19.23 -8.67
C THR A 696 7.23 19.09 -10.11
N LEU A 697 6.74 20.19 -10.68
CA LEU A 697 6.13 20.24 -12.00
C LEU A 697 7.09 20.84 -13.03
N THR A 698 7.96 19.99 -13.60
CA THR A 698 8.99 20.38 -14.57
C THR A 698 9.02 19.46 -15.77
N VAL A 699 9.24 20.02 -16.97
CA VAL A 699 9.62 19.29 -18.17
C VAL A 699 10.75 20.06 -18.86
N SER A 700 11.77 19.36 -19.34
CA SER A 700 12.94 19.95 -20.00
C SER A 700 12.55 20.84 -21.18
N GLY A 701 13.02 22.08 -21.20
CA GLY A 701 12.72 23.05 -22.26
C GLY A 701 11.33 23.70 -22.22
N VAL A 702 10.51 23.42 -21.19
CA VAL A 702 9.14 23.93 -21.06
C VAL A 702 8.97 24.75 -19.78
N THR A 703 8.45 25.98 -19.92
CA THR A 703 8.08 26.86 -18.80
C THR A 703 6.57 27.00 -18.74
N PRO A 704 5.90 26.56 -17.65
CA PRO A 704 4.47 26.83 -17.45
C PRO A 704 4.16 28.32 -17.46
N THR A 705 3.05 28.70 -18.10
CA THR A 705 2.61 30.12 -18.22
C THR A 705 1.66 30.55 -17.11
N LYS A 706 1.07 29.59 -16.38
CA LYS A 706 0.22 29.81 -15.22
C LYS A 706 0.99 29.51 -13.93
N THR A 707 0.72 30.27 -12.87
CA THR A 707 1.03 29.81 -11.50
C THR A 707 0.09 28.66 -11.15
N ILE A 708 0.65 27.57 -10.63
CA ILE A 708 -0.09 26.34 -10.32
C ILE A 708 -0.06 26.13 -8.81
N ASP A 709 -1.22 25.93 -8.21
CA ASP A 709 -1.32 25.48 -6.81
C ASP A 709 -1.02 23.98 -6.72
N ILE A 710 0.11 23.63 -6.12
CA ILE A 710 0.56 22.25 -5.90
C ILE A 710 0.06 21.65 -4.56
N GLY A 711 -0.74 22.41 -3.81
CA GLY A 711 -1.10 22.11 -2.44
C GLY A 711 0.00 22.51 -1.44
N ASN A 712 -0.41 22.74 -0.20
CA ASN A 712 0.47 23.01 0.95
C ASN A 712 0.91 21.73 1.69
N GLY A 713 0.31 20.58 1.36
CA GLY A 713 0.49 19.30 2.05
C GLY A 713 -0.43 19.10 3.27
N TRP A 714 -1.46 19.94 3.46
CA TRP A 714 -2.33 19.93 4.62
C TRP A 714 -3.75 20.46 4.28
N ALA A 715 -4.72 19.55 4.19
CA ALA A 715 -6.07 19.84 3.72
C ALA A 715 -6.99 20.45 4.80
N ASN A 716 -6.82 20.09 6.07
CA ASN A 716 -7.61 20.60 7.18
C ASN A 716 -6.81 21.64 8.01
N PRO A 717 -6.93 22.96 7.73
CA PRO A 717 -6.21 24.00 8.47
C PRO A 717 -6.70 24.22 9.91
N GLN A 718 -7.79 23.56 10.32
CA GLN A 718 -8.24 23.51 11.72
C GLN A 718 -7.48 22.44 12.51
N ASP A 719 -6.91 21.42 11.87
CA ASP A 719 -6.09 20.43 12.58
C ASP A 719 -4.70 20.97 12.92
N GLN A 720 -4.57 21.44 14.16
CA GLN A 720 -3.35 22.01 14.73
C GLN A 720 -2.71 21.09 15.79
N ALA A 721 -3.14 19.83 15.90
CA ALA A 721 -2.66 18.92 16.94
C ALA A 721 -1.18 18.52 16.72
N GLY A 722 -0.35 18.60 17.76
CA GLY A 722 1.06 18.19 17.67
C GLY A 722 1.23 16.68 17.48
N MET A 723 2.30 16.27 16.79
CA MET A 723 2.67 14.86 16.64
C MET A 723 3.05 14.20 17.97
N MET A 724 2.86 12.90 18.04
CA MET A 724 3.31 11.98 19.05
C MET A 724 4.84 11.79 18.95
N VAL A 725 5.54 12.45 19.86
CA VAL A 725 7.01 12.42 20.00
C VAL A 725 7.43 11.94 21.39
N PRO A 726 8.68 11.46 21.56
CA PRO A 726 9.26 11.18 22.87
C PRO A 726 9.08 12.35 23.85
N VAL A 727 8.62 12.06 25.07
CA VAL A 727 8.56 13.06 26.15
C VAL A 727 9.98 13.55 26.46
N ALA A 728 10.19 14.86 26.48
CA ALA A 728 11.51 15.44 26.74
C ALA A 728 12.05 15.02 28.12
N GLY A 729 13.30 14.55 28.15
CA GLY A 729 13.95 14.04 29.37
C GLY A 729 13.58 12.60 29.76
N CYS A 730 12.71 11.92 29.02
CA CYS A 730 12.43 10.50 29.21
C CYS A 730 13.34 9.59 28.37
N SER A 731 13.70 8.43 28.89
CA SER A 731 14.46 7.39 28.18
C SER A 731 13.53 6.32 27.63
N TYR A 732 13.38 6.28 26.30
CA TYR A 732 12.65 5.24 25.60
C TYR A 732 13.58 4.05 25.30
N LEU A 733 13.01 2.91 24.96
CA LEU A 733 13.76 1.80 24.37
C LEU A 733 13.86 1.99 22.86
N ASP A 734 14.80 1.27 22.24
CA ASP A 734 14.86 1.12 20.78
C ASP A 734 13.47 0.68 20.24
N PRO A 735 12.94 1.29 19.16
CA PRO A 735 11.65 0.90 18.57
C PRO A 735 11.55 -0.58 18.19
N TRP A 736 12.68 -1.27 18.05
CA TRP A 736 12.86 -2.65 17.62
C TRP A 736 13.43 -3.56 18.72
N VAL A 737 13.41 -3.12 19.99
CA VAL A 737 14.04 -3.78 21.16
C VAL A 737 13.60 -5.23 21.42
N GLY A 738 12.45 -5.63 20.87
CA GLY A 738 11.91 -6.99 20.95
C GLY A 738 10.97 -7.20 22.13
N THR A 739 10.11 -8.21 21.97
CA THR A 739 8.96 -8.49 22.86
C THR A 739 9.31 -8.92 24.29
N ARG A 740 10.60 -9.08 24.62
CA ARG A 740 11.11 -9.59 25.91
C ARG A 740 11.80 -8.54 26.78
N ALA A 741 11.96 -7.31 26.29
CA ALA A 741 12.55 -6.24 27.08
C ALA A 741 11.64 -5.86 28.26
N SER A 742 12.23 -5.47 29.39
CA SER A 742 11.47 -4.90 30.51
C SER A 742 11.00 -3.48 30.15
N VAL A 743 9.74 -3.17 30.46
CA VAL A 743 9.22 -1.79 30.44
C VAL A 743 10.15 -0.85 31.24
N PRO A 744 10.53 0.33 30.71
CA PRO A 744 11.36 1.30 31.42
C PRO A 744 10.80 1.74 32.77
N THR A 745 11.70 1.92 33.74
CA THR A 745 11.41 2.47 35.08
C THR A 745 12.39 3.61 35.39
N PRO A 746 11.93 4.84 35.64
CA PRO A 746 10.54 5.29 35.66
C PRO A 746 9.87 5.16 34.28
N LEU A 747 8.55 4.95 34.29
CA LEU A 747 7.73 4.94 33.08
C LEU A 747 7.72 6.34 32.45
N CYS A 748 7.48 6.42 31.14
CA CYS A 748 7.39 7.66 30.38
C CYS A 748 5.91 7.98 30.04
N PRO A 749 5.14 8.63 30.95
CA PRO A 749 3.76 9.02 30.70
C PRO A 749 3.69 10.28 29.82
N GLY A 750 3.49 10.08 28.53
CA GLY A 750 2.92 11.11 27.65
C GLY A 750 1.41 11.31 27.92
N VAL A 751 0.91 12.48 27.56
CA VAL A 751 -0.52 12.84 27.70
C VAL A 751 -1.31 12.29 26.51
N ARG A 752 -2.56 11.86 26.74
CA ARG A 752 -3.48 11.45 25.66
C ARG A 752 -3.73 12.64 24.72
N ARG A 753 -3.89 12.39 23.42
CA ARG A 753 -4.42 13.39 22.50
C ARG A 753 -5.93 13.50 22.72
N ASP A 754 -6.32 14.30 23.71
CA ASP A 754 -7.70 14.74 23.88
C ASP A 754 -7.97 15.81 22.79
N ILE A 755 -8.34 15.35 21.59
CA ILE A 755 -9.03 16.21 20.62
C ILE A 755 -10.38 16.54 21.25
N GLU A 756 -10.79 17.82 21.23
CA GLU A 756 -12.12 18.20 21.70
C GLU A 756 -13.17 17.42 20.90
N ALA A 757 -13.95 16.59 21.59
CA ALA A 757 -15.06 15.90 20.97
C ALA A 757 -16.09 16.96 20.56
N HIS A 758 -16.14 17.29 19.27
CA HIS A 758 -17.22 18.09 18.70
C HIS A 758 -18.55 17.47 19.15
N GLU A 759 -19.39 18.29 19.78
CA GLU A 759 -20.68 17.83 20.29
C GLU A 759 -21.47 17.17 19.16
N SER A 760 -22.03 15.99 19.42
CA SER A 760 -22.91 15.30 18.49
C SER A 760 -24.02 16.25 18.02
N GLU A 761 -24.20 16.40 16.71
CA GLU A 761 -25.25 17.28 16.17
C GLU A 761 -26.59 16.99 16.87
N PRO A 762 -27.32 18.03 17.31
CA PRO A 762 -28.53 17.85 18.10
C PRO A 762 -29.56 17.06 17.28
N THR A 763 -30.01 15.93 17.83
CA THR A 763 -30.93 15.02 17.15
C THR A 763 -32.17 15.81 16.67
N PRO A 764 -32.54 15.73 15.37
CA PRO A 764 -33.72 16.43 14.89
C PRO A 764 -34.96 15.94 15.65
N PRO A 765 -35.90 16.83 16.00
CA PRO A 765 -37.06 16.46 16.80
C PRO A 765 -37.90 15.41 16.07
N PRO A 766 -38.51 14.45 16.79
CA PRO A 766 -39.32 13.40 16.18
C PRO A 766 -40.54 13.98 15.44
N LEU A 767 -40.86 13.35 14.30
CA LEU A 767 -42.05 13.60 13.48
C LEU A 767 -43.31 12.95 14.08
#